data_AF-A0A177FN25-F1
#
_entry.id   AF-A0A177FN25-F1
#
_cell.length_a   1.000
_cell.length_b   1.000
_cell.length_c   1.000
_cell.angle_alpha   90.00
_cell.angle_beta   90.00
_cell.angle_gamma   90.00
#
_symmetry.space_group_name_H-M   'P 1'
#
loop_
_entity.id
_entity.type
_entity.pdbx_description
1 polymer ?
#
loop_
_entity_poly.entity_id
_entity_poly.type
_entity_poly.pdbx_seq_one_letter_code
_entity_poly.pdbx_strand_id
1 'polypeptide(L)'
;MNLTTGETSLLYNGSDISEIVWVGQSDTSILYINGTNEEDNGGISLYAGDINAIDEAYLIASLPAPYSGLKAVVTPSGNINFLLSCLAWPNGTAYNEELAEEPLSSARIYTSIYVRHWDTWLTERRNAVFAGTLTGADRYSLGGSLKNLVTGLANVTRAESPVQPFGDSGDYDITPDGSTVAFLTKNIDLPLSNYTSSQIYLVPHNGSSLPVPINAFSGSSTPPNAKGASARPLFSPDGTKIAYFQMDGISYESDKNKIYIANVNTSNFNITSLAEDWDSTPDQLRWSADGTSLFVAAPDLGNERLFQVPLTAGPGFKPTNITNAGVVASFYVLPNGNLLVSDSKIWSSRDFYIIGPRGRLVTDLFRSNQVDPELAGLGPTDVSEFYTLGSFTRVQSWVIYPEGFNRSRKYPLAFIVHGGPQGGHYNSWSTRWNFKVWADQGYVVVAPNPTGSTGWGMALQDAIQGNWGSLPYEDLVAVWEHVNSTFDYIDTQNGIEAGASYGGYMTNWIQGHDLGRRFKALVTHDGMVNTVASYSTEELWFMQHDMNGTLWANRNEYDEWNPINHVDKWATPHFVVHNELDYRLPIAEGITLFNLLQERGVPSKFLSFPDENHWVLNRENSLVWHREIFAWINHYSGIKKVMPSDQKPPSAQAISPSSHDRTSPASSDTTIVDEEKNETAEETVRSRTDSESEEENQKALNAAWGKHGRTWMWIGELDYTTIYNYQNYAASDFGEIALLGALMTVGTIVAAVLKPPLAKISDVVGRAETYGAVIACYVVSYILCASARSFGQYIGGYIVYSVGQTGMQILNQIIVADITTSRWRGLANALVSLPFMIVPWCSAFIVDGALATIGWRWGIGMFAIIMPVCSLSVIVPLLGFQRRLERVRGGGAAKVRTKTTVRGFAAQIDLGGMLLLCGGCAMILLPVALAGNSNGSWRAPWVPTLIVLGVLCLVGLGVYESRFATKPAMPPRLFKNISVTLAFAIGFLDAFAYSVTHTYLYAWATVVHGLDPRDATFLTYTAGCVQVLTGLGTGFLMYRSRRYKWLLLIGVVVRLIGYGFMMRLRGADNSLAEIIAMQVVQGAGSGAVGTVVIVVAQVVVPRADLAHSTALELLCIYLGNSTGSAIAGTIYTSLFKGRLRFWLGPDTDPAAINSVYDSITAVVLPETGTAQRNAVNHAYSDILRFMTIAALVASAVPMVMVWFLPNLQLSDKHNLAGSPGGVDSGGPDRRRDTSDETRLQKWRRRIRW
;
A
#
# COMPACT_ATOMS: atom_id res chain seq x y z
N MET A 1 21.23 -8.03 34.31
CA MET A 1 20.79 -8.36 35.69
C MET A 1 21.80 -9.32 36.28
N ASN A 2 22.36 -9.01 37.45
CA ASN A 2 23.22 -9.92 38.18
C ASN A 2 22.35 -10.95 38.92
N LEU A 3 22.48 -12.24 38.58
CA LEU A 3 21.61 -13.30 39.14
C LEU A 3 21.90 -13.62 40.62
N THR A 4 23.03 -13.17 41.16
CA THR A 4 23.41 -13.39 42.56
C THR A 4 22.88 -12.28 43.47
N THR A 5 23.00 -11.01 43.03
CA THR A 5 22.59 -9.85 43.83
C THR A 5 21.19 -9.35 43.50
N GLY A 6 20.64 -9.70 42.33
CA GLY A 6 19.40 -9.12 41.81
C GLY A 6 19.56 -7.72 41.21
N GLU A 7 20.75 -7.11 41.34
CA GLU A 7 20.99 -5.76 40.84
C GLU A 7 20.90 -5.69 39.30
N THR A 8 20.20 -4.67 38.82
CA THR A 8 20.05 -4.39 37.39
C THR A 8 20.88 -3.17 37.03
N SER A 9 21.72 -3.32 36.00
CA SER A 9 22.47 -2.24 35.38
C SER A 9 22.13 -2.20 33.89
N LEU A 10 22.11 -0.98 33.34
CA LEU A 10 21.98 -0.77 31.91
C LEU A 10 23.36 -0.97 31.28
N LEU A 11 23.49 -1.99 30.43
CA LEU A 11 24.75 -2.28 29.73
C LEU A 11 24.91 -1.42 28.49
N TYR A 12 23.82 -1.15 27.77
CA TYR A 12 23.83 -0.36 26.55
C TYR A 12 22.47 0.32 26.39
N ASN A 13 22.48 1.61 25.99
CA ASN A 13 21.27 2.43 25.86
C ASN A 13 20.98 2.75 24.38
N GLY A 14 20.78 1.72 23.58
CA GLY A 14 20.44 1.80 22.15
C GLY A 14 19.73 0.53 21.70
N SER A 15 19.03 0.61 20.56
CA SER A 15 18.26 -0.50 20.00
C SER A 15 19.02 -1.29 18.93
N ASP A 16 20.25 -0.88 18.61
CA ASP A 16 21.08 -1.50 17.59
C ASP A 16 21.78 -2.77 18.08
N ILE A 17 22.08 -2.94 19.36
CA ILE A 17 22.62 -4.20 19.90
C ILE A 17 21.47 -5.17 20.23
N SER A 18 21.53 -6.39 19.69
CA SER A 18 20.57 -7.45 19.95
C SER A 18 21.22 -8.84 20.01
N GLU A 19 20.47 -9.82 20.54
CA GLU A 19 20.80 -11.25 20.48
C GLU A 19 22.20 -11.62 21.01
N ILE A 20 22.50 -11.21 22.25
CA ILE A 20 23.75 -11.53 22.92
C ILE A 20 23.78 -13.03 23.27
N VAL A 21 24.84 -13.73 22.87
CA VAL A 21 25.13 -15.12 23.26
C VAL A 21 26.48 -15.21 23.99
N TRP A 22 26.51 -15.96 25.09
CA TRP A 22 27.72 -16.19 25.89
C TRP A 22 28.54 -17.29 25.24
N VAL A 23 29.64 -16.92 24.60
CA VAL A 23 30.49 -17.82 23.82
C VAL A 23 31.89 -17.23 23.69
N GLY A 24 32.93 -18.05 23.86
CA GLY A 24 34.32 -17.62 23.70
C GLY A 24 35.25 -18.27 24.73
N GLN A 25 36.37 -17.60 25.01
CA GLN A 25 37.44 -18.13 25.85
C GLN A 25 37.19 -18.03 27.36
N SER A 26 36.27 -17.15 27.77
CA SER A 26 35.92 -16.92 29.17
C SER A 26 34.41 -16.94 29.38
N ASP A 27 33.97 -17.09 30.62
CA ASP A 27 32.55 -17.10 31.00
C ASP A 27 31.85 -15.74 30.78
N THR A 28 32.63 -14.69 30.51
CA THR A 28 32.17 -13.32 30.25
C THR A 28 32.27 -12.92 28.78
N SER A 29 32.85 -13.79 27.94
CA SER A 29 32.93 -13.57 26.49
C SER A 29 31.56 -13.66 25.84
N ILE A 30 31.27 -12.68 24.98
CA ILE A 30 30.01 -12.58 24.27
C ILE A 30 30.21 -12.40 22.77
N LEU A 31 29.23 -12.89 22.02
CA LEU A 31 29.00 -12.61 20.61
C LEU A 31 27.62 -11.96 20.50
N TYR A 32 27.46 -10.92 19.68
CA TYR A 32 26.17 -10.25 19.51
C TYR A 32 26.00 -9.66 18.11
N ILE A 33 24.75 -9.41 17.75
CA ILE A 33 24.37 -8.72 16.53
C ILE A 33 24.27 -7.23 16.81
N ASN A 34 24.88 -6.41 15.94
CA ASN A 34 24.56 -5.00 15.80
C ASN A 34 23.72 -4.81 14.53
N GLY A 35 22.52 -4.26 14.66
CA GLY A 35 21.57 -3.99 13.58
C GLY A 35 21.96 -2.82 12.67
N THR A 36 23.10 -2.16 12.95
CA THR A 36 23.71 -1.20 12.04
C THR A 36 24.91 -1.83 11.33
N ASN A 37 25.00 -1.59 10.02
CA ASN A 37 26.12 -2.02 9.19
C ASN A 37 26.57 -0.82 8.34
N GLU A 38 27.82 -0.41 8.51
CA GLU A 38 28.39 0.74 7.78
C GLU A 38 28.76 0.41 6.32
N GLU A 39 28.93 -0.87 5.99
CA GLU A 39 29.34 -1.35 4.66
C GLU A 39 28.14 -1.53 3.73
N ASP A 40 27.06 -2.14 4.22
CA ASP A 40 25.88 -2.51 3.43
C ASP A 40 24.57 -2.01 4.08
N ASN A 41 23.83 -1.16 3.38
CA ASN A 41 22.51 -0.70 3.84
C ASN A 41 21.55 -1.89 4.01
N GLY A 42 20.85 -1.97 5.15
CA GLY A 42 19.98 -3.10 5.50
C GLY A 42 20.69 -4.38 5.94
N GLY A 43 22.03 -4.36 6.03
CA GLY A 43 22.83 -5.45 6.62
C GLY A 43 22.96 -5.35 8.14
N ILE A 44 23.61 -6.34 8.75
CA ILE A 44 23.97 -6.35 10.18
C ILE A 44 25.46 -6.56 10.37
N SER A 45 25.99 -6.23 11.54
CA SER A 45 27.39 -6.46 11.91
C SER A 45 27.49 -7.40 13.10
N LEU A 46 28.46 -8.31 13.06
CA LEU A 46 28.72 -9.28 14.12
C LEU A 46 29.90 -8.81 14.97
N TYR A 47 29.73 -8.76 16.29
CA TYR A 47 30.74 -8.27 17.23
C TYR A 47 31.06 -9.32 18.30
N ALA A 48 32.33 -9.35 18.71
CA ALA A 48 32.79 -10.10 19.88
C ALA A 48 33.33 -9.14 20.94
N GLY A 49 33.10 -9.46 22.21
CA GLY A 49 33.59 -8.66 23.32
C GLY A 49 33.48 -9.38 24.66
N ASP A 50 33.66 -8.62 25.73
CA ASP A 50 33.41 -9.06 27.10
C ASP A 50 32.24 -8.27 27.68
N ILE A 51 31.29 -8.94 28.34
CA ILE A 51 30.11 -8.29 28.90
C ILE A 51 30.45 -7.22 29.94
N ASN A 52 31.61 -7.31 30.60
CA ASN A 52 32.08 -6.31 31.58
C ASN A 52 32.80 -5.12 30.92
N ALA A 53 33.11 -5.21 29.64
CA ALA A 53 33.80 -4.19 28.86
C ALA A 53 33.19 -4.12 27.44
N ILE A 54 31.87 -3.98 27.35
CA ILE A 54 31.15 -4.00 26.08
C ILE A 54 31.60 -2.87 25.13
N ASP A 55 32.06 -1.75 25.68
CA ASP A 55 32.64 -0.63 24.91
C ASP A 55 33.97 -0.98 24.22
N GLU A 56 34.63 -2.08 24.64
CA GLU A 56 35.85 -2.61 24.01
C GLU A 56 35.54 -3.72 22.99
N ALA A 57 34.26 -4.02 22.73
CA ALA A 57 33.86 -4.99 21.73
C ALA A 57 34.37 -4.60 20.33
N TYR A 58 34.73 -5.59 19.54
CA TYR A 58 35.29 -5.38 18.22
C TYR A 58 34.45 -6.03 17.12
N LEU A 59 34.40 -5.34 15.98
CA LEU A 59 33.76 -5.84 14.77
C LEU A 59 34.49 -7.10 14.26
N ILE A 60 33.74 -8.17 14.06
CA ILE A 60 34.22 -9.43 13.46
C ILE A 60 33.97 -9.42 11.96
N ALA A 61 32.73 -9.10 11.56
CA ALA A 61 32.29 -9.11 10.17
C ALA A 61 31.05 -8.24 9.96
N SER A 62 30.95 -7.64 8.79
CA SER A 62 29.74 -7.02 8.27
C SER A 62 29.04 -8.02 7.34
N LEU A 63 27.75 -8.25 7.58
CA LEU A 63 26.93 -9.20 6.86
C LEU A 63 25.86 -8.45 6.04
N PRO A 64 25.70 -8.75 4.74
CA PRO A 64 25.00 -7.89 3.80
C PRO A 64 23.46 -8.01 3.84
N ALA A 65 22.89 -8.72 4.81
CA ALA A 65 21.46 -8.98 4.92
C ALA A 65 21.00 -8.85 6.38
N PRO A 66 19.69 -8.65 6.63
CA PRO A 66 19.13 -8.48 7.96
C PRO A 66 19.02 -9.84 8.67
N TYR A 67 20.17 -10.39 9.07
CA TYR A 67 20.24 -11.65 9.80
C TYR A 67 19.80 -11.49 11.26
N SER A 68 19.13 -12.52 11.78
CA SER A 68 18.67 -12.63 13.17
C SER A 68 18.71 -14.08 13.66
N GLY A 69 18.31 -14.32 14.92
CA GLY A 69 18.26 -15.64 15.56
C GLY A 69 19.63 -16.28 15.82
N LEU A 70 20.61 -15.51 16.29
CA LEU A 70 21.96 -15.96 16.59
C LEU A 70 21.97 -17.15 17.57
N LYS A 71 22.60 -18.25 17.14
CA LYS A 71 23.05 -19.34 18.00
C LYS A 71 24.52 -19.61 17.75
N ALA A 72 25.31 -19.87 18.80
CA ALA A 72 26.74 -20.10 18.64
C ALA A 72 27.27 -21.11 19.66
N VAL A 73 28.28 -21.88 19.27
CA VAL A 73 28.97 -22.86 20.12
C VAL A 73 30.48 -22.85 19.86
N VAL A 74 31.27 -23.10 20.89
CA VAL A 74 32.72 -23.30 20.77
C VAL A 74 33.00 -24.74 20.35
N THR A 75 33.63 -24.93 19.21
CA THR A 75 34.04 -26.25 18.71
C THR A 75 35.22 -26.81 19.51
N PRO A 76 35.48 -28.13 19.48
CA PRO A 76 36.67 -28.72 20.10
C PRO A 76 38.02 -28.15 19.59
N SER A 77 38.01 -27.51 18.41
CA SER A 77 39.18 -26.84 17.85
C SER A 77 39.42 -25.41 18.36
N GLY A 78 38.51 -24.86 19.17
CA GLY A 78 38.54 -23.48 19.65
C GLY A 78 37.89 -22.44 18.72
N ASN A 79 37.48 -22.85 17.51
CA ASN A 79 36.67 -22.02 16.60
C ASN A 79 35.23 -21.90 17.12
N ILE A 80 34.50 -20.86 16.70
CA ILE A 80 33.08 -20.69 17.02
C ILE A 80 32.25 -21.01 15.77
N ASN A 81 31.36 -21.99 15.86
CA ASN A 81 30.34 -22.22 14.84
C ASN A 81 29.06 -21.50 15.25
N PHE A 82 28.40 -20.84 14.30
CA PHE A 82 27.20 -20.07 14.58
C PHE A 82 26.15 -20.21 13.48
N LEU A 83 24.90 -19.99 13.86
CA LEU A 83 23.73 -19.96 13.01
C LEU A 83 23.08 -18.59 13.06
N LEU A 84 22.55 -18.18 11.92
CA LEU A 84 21.69 -17.02 11.73
C LEU A 84 20.53 -17.42 10.83
N SER A 85 19.50 -16.59 10.76
CA SER A 85 18.39 -16.75 9.83
C SER A 85 18.04 -15.41 9.17
N CYS A 86 17.57 -15.46 7.94
CA CYS A 86 16.94 -14.33 7.25
C CYS A 86 16.13 -14.85 6.07
N LEU A 87 15.37 -13.97 5.42
CA LEU A 87 14.77 -14.27 4.12
C LEU A 87 15.86 -14.62 3.10
N ALA A 88 15.57 -15.56 2.21
CA ALA A 88 16.44 -15.97 1.12
C ALA A 88 15.69 -15.95 -0.21
N TRP A 89 16.41 -15.63 -1.27
CA TRP A 89 15.95 -15.76 -2.65
C TRP A 89 15.74 -17.23 -3.04
N PRO A 90 14.95 -17.53 -4.10
CA PRO A 90 14.78 -18.90 -4.60
C PRO A 90 16.08 -19.63 -4.97
N ASN A 91 17.18 -18.90 -5.18
CA ASN A 91 18.51 -19.46 -5.44
C ASN A 91 19.32 -19.79 -4.16
N GLY A 92 18.75 -19.55 -2.97
CA GLY A 92 19.36 -19.80 -1.66
C GLY A 92 20.23 -18.65 -1.11
N THR A 93 20.44 -17.57 -1.86
CA THR A 93 21.19 -16.39 -1.38
C THR A 93 20.35 -15.57 -0.40
N ALA A 94 20.99 -14.95 0.59
CA ALA A 94 20.30 -14.10 1.55
C ALA A 94 19.64 -12.90 0.86
N TYR A 95 18.44 -12.56 1.29
CA TYR A 95 17.63 -11.45 0.79
C TYR A 95 17.83 -10.25 1.69
N ASN A 96 18.13 -9.10 1.07
CA ASN A 96 18.14 -7.80 1.73
C ASN A 96 17.15 -6.90 1.00
N GLU A 97 16.11 -6.46 1.72
CA GLU A 97 15.04 -5.63 1.17
C GLU A 97 15.54 -4.25 0.72
N GLU A 98 16.48 -3.65 1.47
CA GLU A 98 17.07 -2.33 1.16
C GLU A 98 17.91 -2.33 -0.12
N LEU A 99 18.40 -3.52 -0.52
CA LEU A 99 19.17 -3.72 -1.74
C LEU A 99 18.36 -4.38 -2.86
N ALA A 100 17.13 -4.82 -2.57
CA ALA A 100 16.28 -5.48 -3.55
C ALA A 100 15.80 -4.45 -4.58
N GLU A 101 15.86 -4.83 -5.86
CA GLU A 101 15.24 -4.01 -6.90
C GLU A 101 13.74 -3.95 -6.67
N GLU A 102 13.23 -2.73 -6.48
CA GLU A 102 11.80 -2.50 -6.31
C GLU A 102 11.07 -2.99 -7.58
N PRO A 103 10.18 -3.98 -7.47
CA PRO A 103 9.56 -4.57 -8.65
C PRO A 103 8.71 -3.52 -9.35
N LEU A 104 8.88 -3.40 -10.67
CA LEU A 104 8.16 -2.43 -11.52
C LEU A 104 6.62 -2.56 -11.46
N SER A 105 6.13 -3.67 -10.90
CA SER A 105 4.72 -3.95 -10.68
C SER A 105 4.52 -4.56 -9.29
N SER A 106 3.51 -4.09 -8.58
CA SER A 106 3.02 -4.70 -7.34
C SER A 106 2.09 -5.89 -7.60
N ALA A 107 1.96 -6.34 -8.86
CA ALA A 107 1.12 -7.49 -9.21
C ALA A 107 1.62 -8.75 -8.49
N ARG A 108 0.68 -9.50 -7.92
CA ARG A 108 0.94 -10.77 -7.26
C ARG A 108 0.29 -11.88 -8.07
N ILE A 109 1.07 -12.86 -8.48
CA ILE A 109 0.62 -13.99 -9.28
C ILE A 109 0.91 -15.24 -8.46
N TYR A 110 -0.14 -16.00 -8.17
CA TYR A 110 -0.06 -17.25 -7.44
C TYR A 110 -0.66 -18.37 -8.28
N THR A 111 0.04 -19.49 -8.38
CA THR A 111 -0.44 -20.70 -9.08
C THR A 111 -0.82 -21.82 -8.11
N SER A 112 -0.71 -21.57 -6.80
CA SER A 112 -1.07 -22.48 -5.72
C SER A 112 -1.47 -21.69 -4.49
N ILE A 113 -2.35 -22.25 -3.65
CA ILE A 113 -2.39 -21.88 -2.23
C ILE A 113 -1.03 -22.31 -1.63
N TYR A 114 -0.31 -21.45 -0.95
CA TYR A 114 -0.77 -20.39 -0.07
C TYR A 114 -0.42 -18.96 -0.57
N VAL A 115 -1.38 -18.02 -0.59
CA VAL A 115 -1.17 -16.69 -1.21
C VAL A 115 -0.83 -15.57 -0.22
N ARG A 116 -1.26 -15.69 1.04
CA ARG A 116 -1.04 -14.74 2.13
C ARG A 116 -1.07 -15.49 3.46
N HIS A 117 -0.39 -14.98 4.49
CA HIS A 117 -0.33 -15.58 5.82
C HIS A 117 -0.46 -14.48 6.87
N TRP A 118 -1.47 -14.54 7.75
CA TRP A 118 -1.79 -13.57 8.82
C TRP A 118 -2.00 -12.10 8.38
N ASP A 119 -0.95 -11.41 7.98
CA ASP A 119 -0.94 -10.00 7.58
C ASP A 119 -0.08 -9.69 6.35
N THR A 120 0.57 -10.73 5.82
CA THR A 120 1.58 -10.59 4.78
C THR A 120 1.19 -11.41 3.55
N TRP A 121 1.41 -10.84 2.37
CA TRP A 121 1.27 -11.57 1.12
C TRP A 121 2.54 -12.37 0.87
N LEU A 122 2.40 -13.68 0.66
CA LEU A 122 3.56 -14.52 0.50
C LEU A 122 4.28 -14.18 -0.80
N THR A 123 5.59 -14.08 -0.74
CA THR A 123 6.45 -13.85 -1.91
C THR A 123 7.07 -15.17 -2.35
N GLU A 124 8.02 -15.15 -3.28
CA GLU A 124 8.86 -16.31 -3.60
C GLU A 124 10.00 -16.52 -2.59
N ARG A 125 10.29 -15.52 -1.74
CA ARG A 125 11.36 -15.57 -0.75
C ARG A 125 10.88 -16.34 0.49
N ARG A 126 11.79 -17.13 1.08
CA ARG A 126 11.51 -17.94 2.28
C ARG A 126 12.63 -17.76 3.29
N ASN A 127 12.29 -17.87 4.57
CA ASN A 127 13.32 -17.84 5.60
C ASN A 127 14.23 -19.06 5.48
N ALA A 128 15.52 -18.85 5.68
CA ALA A 128 16.49 -19.91 5.71
C ALA A 128 17.49 -19.73 6.86
N VAL A 129 17.98 -20.84 7.38
CA VAL A 129 19.06 -20.90 8.36
C VAL A 129 20.40 -20.91 7.61
N PHE A 130 21.29 -20.02 8.04
CA PHE A 130 22.64 -19.83 7.52
C PHE A 130 23.68 -20.18 8.58
N ALA A 131 24.68 -20.97 8.19
CA ALA A 131 25.78 -21.39 9.05
C ALA A 131 27.09 -20.66 8.71
N GLY A 132 27.84 -20.27 9.74
CA GLY A 132 29.15 -19.63 9.63
C GLY A 132 30.13 -20.15 10.69
N THR A 133 31.42 -19.97 10.41
CA THR A 133 32.50 -20.34 11.34
C THR A 133 33.39 -19.13 11.58
N LEU A 134 33.69 -18.85 12.84
CA LEU A 134 34.68 -17.86 13.25
C LEU A 134 35.97 -18.55 13.66
N THR A 135 37.09 -18.06 13.16
CA THR A 135 38.44 -18.59 13.45
C THR A 135 39.33 -17.51 14.04
N GLY A 136 40.21 -17.90 14.96
CA GLY A 136 41.13 -17.00 15.64
C GLY A 136 41.48 -17.46 17.04
N ALA A 137 42.66 -17.07 17.52
CA ALA A 137 43.08 -17.29 18.92
C ALA A 137 42.65 -16.09 19.78
N ASP A 138 43.25 -14.92 19.62
CA ASP A 138 42.94 -13.75 20.46
C ASP A 138 41.79 -12.88 19.90
N ARG A 139 41.64 -12.86 18.57
CA ARG A 139 40.56 -12.15 17.88
C ARG A 139 39.96 -13.04 16.78
N TYR A 140 38.64 -13.09 16.75
CA TYR A 140 37.89 -13.86 15.78
C TYR A 140 37.75 -13.11 14.45
N SER A 141 37.71 -13.87 13.36
CA SER A 141 37.39 -13.41 12.02
C SER A 141 36.47 -14.42 11.33
N LEU A 142 35.64 -13.97 10.39
CA LEU A 142 34.74 -14.83 9.65
C LEU A 142 35.52 -15.74 8.67
N GLY A 143 35.38 -17.06 8.84
CA GLY A 143 35.96 -18.07 7.98
C GLY A 143 35.10 -18.37 6.76
N GLY A 144 35.34 -17.65 5.65
CA GLY A 144 34.63 -17.85 4.39
C GLY A 144 33.25 -17.18 4.36
N SER A 145 32.35 -17.69 3.50
CA SER A 145 30.98 -17.18 3.37
C SER A 145 29.98 -18.03 4.16
N LEU A 146 28.86 -17.42 4.56
CA LEU A 146 27.75 -18.14 5.19
C LEU A 146 27.14 -19.17 4.23
N LYS A 147 26.69 -20.30 4.77
CA LYS A 147 26.09 -21.41 4.01
C LYS A 147 24.62 -21.55 4.36
N ASN A 148 23.74 -21.46 3.36
CA ASN A 148 22.33 -21.73 3.54
C ASN A 148 22.09 -23.24 3.71
N LEU A 149 21.57 -23.64 4.86
CA LEU A 149 21.35 -25.04 5.24
C LEU A 149 19.99 -25.60 4.79
N VAL A 150 19.05 -24.74 4.40
CA VAL A 150 17.71 -25.11 3.94
C VAL A 150 17.71 -25.41 2.43
N THR A 151 18.73 -24.90 1.72
CA THR A 151 18.88 -25.11 0.26
C THR A 151 19.03 -26.60 -0.07
N GLY A 152 18.27 -27.08 -1.07
CA GLY A 152 18.36 -28.45 -1.58
C GLY A 152 17.22 -29.39 -1.19
N LEU A 153 16.31 -28.99 -0.29
CA LEU A 153 15.12 -29.77 0.08
C LEU A 153 13.99 -29.70 -0.97
N ALA A 154 13.83 -28.57 -1.65
CA ALA A 154 12.92 -28.35 -2.78
C ALA A 154 13.37 -27.11 -3.57
N ASN A 155 12.65 -26.72 -4.63
CA ASN A 155 12.68 -25.32 -5.07
C ASN A 155 12.44 -24.47 -3.82
N VAL A 156 13.38 -23.59 -3.47
CA VAL A 156 13.49 -22.85 -2.20
C VAL A 156 12.22 -22.04 -1.84
N THR A 157 11.23 -22.00 -2.74
CA THR A 157 9.90 -21.42 -2.53
C THR A 157 8.98 -22.19 -1.57
N ARG A 158 9.31 -23.43 -1.16
CA ARG A 158 8.46 -24.25 -0.24
C ARG A 158 9.09 -24.57 1.11
N ALA A 159 10.38 -24.83 1.16
CA ALA A 159 11.08 -25.07 2.43
C ALA A 159 11.36 -23.73 3.10
N GLU A 160 11.07 -23.62 4.40
CA GLU A 160 11.37 -22.41 5.17
C GLU A 160 11.70 -22.74 6.61
N SER A 161 12.68 -22.03 7.15
CA SER A 161 13.05 -22.11 8.55
C SER A 161 13.72 -20.81 9.00
N PRO A 162 13.22 -20.14 10.04
CA PRO A 162 12.02 -20.48 10.84
C PRO A 162 10.69 -20.42 10.07
N VAL A 163 9.70 -21.20 10.52
CA VAL A 163 8.37 -21.31 9.91
C VAL A 163 7.51 -20.10 10.30
N GLN A 164 7.15 -19.25 9.36
CA GLN A 164 6.43 -18.00 9.64
C GLN A 164 4.94 -18.21 9.94
N PRO A 165 4.28 -17.24 10.61
CA PRO A 165 4.84 -15.99 11.15
C PRO A 165 5.42 -16.11 12.57
N PHE A 166 5.19 -17.22 13.26
CA PHE A 166 5.58 -17.37 14.67
C PHE A 166 6.93 -18.06 14.89
N GLY A 167 7.55 -18.58 13.83
CA GLY A 167 8.85 -19.23 13.89
C GLY A 167 9.95 -18.25 14.24
N ASP A 168 10.81 -18.69 15.17
CA ASP A 168 11.94 -17.96 15.71
C ASP A 168 13.18 -18.87 15.75
N SER A 169 14.23 -18.45 16.47
CA SER A 169 15.44 -19.26 16.66
C SER A 169 15.22 -20.58 17.43
N GLY A 170 14.01 -20.83 17.95
CA GLY A 170 13.60 -22.11 18.50
C GLY A 170 13.22 -23.16 17.46
N ASP A 171 13.14 -22.79 16.18
CA ASP A 171 12.89 -23.74 15.07
C ASP A 171 14.16 -24.45 14.59
N TYR A 172 15.33 -24.05 15.07
CA TYR A 172 16.60 -24.69 14.74
C TYR A 172 17.54 -24.74 15.94
N ASP A 173 18.50 -25.65 15.91
CA ASP A 173 19.49 -25.80 16.96
C ASP A 173 20.80 -26.35 16.39
N ILE A 174 21.90 -26.22 17.15
CA ILE A 174 23.21 -26.74 16.78
C ILE A 174 23.74 -27.64 17.90
N THR A 175 24.37 -28.75 17.54
CA THR A 175 24.96 -29.66 18.52
C THR A 175 26.02 -28.95 19.36
N PRO A 176 26.24 -29.36 20.63
CA PRO A 176 27.26 -28.74 21.49
C PRO A 176 28.68 -28.75 20.91
N ASP A 177 29.02 -29.72 20.06
CA ASP A 177 30.31 -29.81 19.37
C ASP A 177 30.39 -28.96 18.09
N GLY A 178 29.26 -28.35 17.67
CA GLY A 178 29.13 -27.52 16.48
C GLY A 178 29.10 -28.26 15.15
N SER A 179 28.99 -29.61 15.14
CA SER A 179 29.11 -30.40 13.92
C SER A 179 27.81 -30.54 13.12
N THR A 180 26.66 -30.56 13.80
CA THR A 180 25.36 -30.90 13.22
C THR A 180 24.31 -29.86 13.60
N VAL A 181 23.41 -29.56 12.67
CA VAL A 181 22.31 -28.60 12.82
C VAL A 181 20.98 -29.33 12.64
N ALA A 182 20.01 -29.00 13.48
CA ALA A 182 18.62 -29.37 13.30
C ALA A 182 17.81 -28.13 12.89
N PHE A 183 16.87 -28.26 11.95
CA PHE A 183 15.93 -27.18 11.63
C PHE A 183 14.55 -27.71 11.24
N LEU A 184 13.51 -26.95 11.56
CA LEU A 184 12.11 -27.22 11.27
C LEU A 184 11.69 -26.56 9.94
N THR A 185 10.92 -27.27 9.12
CA THR A 185 10.17 -26.70 7.99
C THR A 185 8.77 -27.31 7.92
N LYS A 186 7.79 -26.59 7.36
CA LYS A 186 6.53 -27.22 6.91
C LYS A 186 6.82 -28.35 5.93
N ASN A 187 5.94 -29.34 5.92
CA ASN A 187 6.07 -30.50 5.04
C ASN A 187 5.99 -30.05 3.57
N ILE A 188 7.14 -30.09 2.91
CA ILE A 188 7.35 -29.60 1.55
C ILE A 188 6.66 -30.42 0.48
N ASP A 189 6.01 -31.53 0.82
CA ASP A 189 5.26 -32.36 -0.12
C ASP A 189 3.75 -32.08 -0.07
N LEU A 190 3.27 -31.42 0.99
CA LEU A 190 1.84 -31.17 1.22
C LEU A 190 1.42 -29.73 0.88
N PRO A 191 0.16 -29.51 0.43
CA PRO A 191 -0.41 -28.18 0.29
C PRO A 191 -0.39 -27.43 1.63
N LEU A 192 0.35 -26.32 1.68
CA LEU A 192 0.65 -25.63 2.94
C LEU A 192 -0.60 -25.10 3.65
N SER A 193 -1.64 -24.73 2.91
CA SER A 193 -2.90 -24.19 3.46
C SER A 193 -3.87 -25.24 4.00
N ASN A 194 -3.65 -26.54 3.75
CA ASN A 194 -4.59 -27.61 4.12
C ASN A 194 -4.13 -28.45 5.31
N TYR A 195 -2.85 -28.39 5.65
CA TYR A 195 -2.22 -29.30 6.59
C TYR A 195 -1.25 -28.56 7.50
N THR A 196 -1.25 -28.94 8.77
CA THR A 196 -0.34 -28.40 9.81
C THR A 196 1.01 -29.11 9.80
N SER A 197 1.16 -30.19 9.02
CA SER A 197 2.33 -31.06 8.98
C SER A 197 3.65 -30.31 8.79
N SER A 198 4.61 -30.56 9.67
CA SER A 198 6.00 -30.10 9.56
C SER A 198 6.99 -31.22 9.89
N GLN A 199 8.26 -31.01 9.53
CA GLN A 199 9.33 -31.99 9.68
C GLN A 199 10.61 -31.30 10.16
N ILE A 200 11.38 -32.02 10.98
CA ILE A 200 12.66 -31.59 11.51
C ILE A 200 13.76 -32.33 10.73
N TYR A 201 14.72 -31.57 10.21
CA TYR A 201 15.82 -32.10 9.41
C TYR A 201 17.14 -31.99 10.16
N LEU A 202 18.00 -32.99 9.99
CA LEU A 202 19.42 -32.92 10.37
C LEU A 202 20.29 -32.63 9.16
N VAL A 203 21.28 -31.75 9.33
CA VAL A 203 22.26 -31.40 8.31
C VAL A 203 23.62 -31.12 8.96
N PRO A 204 24.76 -31.48 8.33
CA PRO A 204 26.06 -31.03 8.80
C PRO A 204 26.15 -29.50 8.80
N HIS A 205 26.76 -28.90 9.83
CA HIS A 205 26.92 -27.44 9.93
C HIS A 205 27.59 -26.82 8.68
N ASN A 206 28.50 -27.57 8.05
CA ASN A 206 29.20 -27.12 6.85
C ASN A 206 28.41 -27.37 5.55
N GLY A 207 27.19 -27.91 5.59
CA GLY A 207 26.36 -28.21 4.42
C GLY A 207 26.95 -29.25 3.46
N SER A 208 27.77 -30.18 3.96
CA SER A 208 28.46 -31.17 3.11
C SER A 208 27.54 -32.27 2.54
N SER A 209 26.33 -32.44 3.09
CA SER A 209 25.32 -33.37 2.62
C SER A 209 23.93 -32.74 2.65
N LEU A 210 23.00 -33.31 1.91
CA LEU A 210 21.60 -32.87 1.93
C LEU A 210 20.97 -33.10 3.32
N PRO A 211 20.01 -32.24 3.74
CA PRO A 211 19.31 -32.43 5.01
C PRO A 211 18.46 -33.71 5.01
N VAL A 212 18.43 -34.41 6.14
CA VAL A 212 17.70 -35.69 6.32
C VAL A 212 16.59 -35.51 7.35
N PRO A 213 15.32 -35.79 7.02
CA PRO A 213 14.21 -35.64 7.97
C PRO A 213 14.27 -36.71 9.06
N ILE A 214 14.20 -36.29 10.34
CA ILE A 214 14.11 -37.16 11.51
C ILE A 214 12.76 -37.87 11.51
N ASN A 215 11.70 -37.09 11.42
CA ASN A 215 10.30 -37.52 11.48
C ASN A 215 9.65 -37.51 10.09
N ALA A 216 10.31 -38.16 9.12
CA ALA A 216 9.84 -38.23 7.75
C ALA A 216 8.38 -38.73 7.68
N PHE A 217 7.52 -38.03 6.95
CA PHE A 217 6.08 -38.32 6.90
C PHE A 217 5.74 -39.78 6.61
N SER A 218 6.50 -40.46 5.74
CA SER A 218 6.34 -41.89 5.42
C SER A 218 7.55 -42.73 5.86
N GLY A 219 8.34 -42.24 6.81
CA GLY A 219 9.54 -42.91 7.30
C GLY A 219 9.21 -44.09 8.20
N SER A 220 9.92 -45.21 8.01
CA SER A 220 9.76 -46.41 8.84
C SER A 220 10.09 -46.21 10.32
N SER A 221 10.92 -45.21 10.64
CA SER A 221 11.28 -44.83 12.03
C SER A 221 10.28 -43.86 12.67
N THR A 222 9.36 -43.28 11.90
CA THR A 222 8.40 -42.28 12.40
C THR A 222 7.15 -42.99 12.92
N PRO A 223 6.66 -42.68 14.14
CA PRO A 223 5.41 -43.24 14.65
C PRO A 223 4.26 -43.06 13.65
N PRO A 224 3.41 -44.08 13.40
CA PRO A 224 2.38 -44.02 12.36
C PRO A 224 1.39 -42.86 12.49
N ASN A 225 1.11 -42.43 13.73
CA ASN A 225 0.16 -41.35 14.01
C ASN A 225 0.81 -39.97 13.97
N ALA A 226 2.13 -39.84 14.06
CA ALA A 226 2.84 -38.55 14.10
C ALA A 226 2.86 -37.85 12.73
N LYS A 227 1.75 -37.20 12.36
CA LYS A 227 1.56 -36.57 11.03
C LYS A 227 1.35 -35.06 11.07
N GLY A 228 1.05 -34.49 12.24
CA GLY A 228 0.77 -33.08 12.43
C GLY A 228 2.01 -32.19 12.49
N ALA A 229 1.85 -31.02 13.10
CA ALA A 229 2.94 -30.09 13.33
C ALA A 229 3.98 -30.66 14.30
N SER A 230 5.25 -30.44 14.00
CA SER A 230 6.38 -30.53 14.93
C SER A 230 6.82 -29.15 15.38
N ALA A 231 7.47 -29.08 16.55
CA ALA A 231 8.03 -27.83 17.08
C ALA A 231 9.24 -28.06 17.99
N ARG A 232 10.03 -26.98 18.20
CA ARG A 232 11.09 -26.86 19.22
C ARG A 232 12.15 -27.99 19.21
N PRO A 233 12.84 -28.27 18.08
CA PRO A 233 13.98 -29.19 18.07
C PRO A 233 15.12 -28.69 18.96
N LEU A 234 15.56 -29.50 19.94
CA LEU A 234 16.67 -29.15 20.84
C LEU A 234 17.59 -30.34 21.12
N PHE A 235 18.89 -30.15 20.92
CA PHE A 235 19.89 -31.18 21.19
C PHE A 235 20.13 -31.39 22.69
N SER A 236 20.41 -32.63 23.07
CA SER A 236 20.86 -32.97 24.43
C SER A 236 22.23 -32.35 24.72
N PRO A 237 22.60 -32.13 25.99
CA PRO A 237 23.90 -31.55 26.35
C PRO A 237 25.12 -32.35 25.86
N ASP A 238 24.95 -33.63 25.57
CA ASP A 238 25.98 -34.51 24.99
C ASP A 238 25.93 -34.61 23.45
N GLY A 239 24.94 -33.97 22.81
CA GLY A 239 24.72 -33.98 21.36
C GLY A 239 24.26 -35.32 20.76
N THR A 240 23.99 -36.35 21.58
CA THR A 240 23.63 -37.69 21.06
C THR A 240 22.14 -37.86 20.78
N LYS A 241 21.30 -36.98 21.33
CA LYS A 241 19.83 -37.00 21.21
C LYS A 241 19.29 -35.64 20.84
N ILE A 242 18.06 -35.64 20.33
CA ILE A 242 17.26 -34.46 20.07
C ILE A 242 15.86 -34.67 20.65
N ALA A 243 15.37 -33.66 21.36
CA ALA A 243 14.00 -33.58 21.86
C ALA A 243 13.19 -32.63 20.98
N TYR A 244 11.91 -32.95 20.76
CA TYR A 244 11.00 -32.10 19.99
C TYR A 244 9.54 -32.42 20.33
N PHE A 245 8.63 -31.51 19.98
CA PHE A 245 7.20 -31.76 20.02
C PHE A 245 6.68 -32.24 18.67
N GLN A 246 5.65 -33.07 18.69
CA GLN A 246 4.95 -33.53 17.50
C GLN A 246 3.49 -33.85 17.81
N MET A 247 2.60 -33.35 16.97
CA MET A 247 1.18 -33.65 16.95
C MET A 247 0.88 -34.89 16.11
N ASP A 248 -0.20 -35.61 16.42
CA ASP A 248 -0.63 -36.76 15.64
C ASP A 248 -1.40 -36.30 14.39
N GLY A 249 -2.44 -35.48 14.58
CA GLY A 249 -3.38 -35.04 13.53
C GLY A 249 -2.75 -34.16 12.46
N ILE A 250 -2.93 -34.53 11.19
CA ILE A 250 -2.33 -33.83 10.03
C ILE A 250 -2.91 -32.42 9.77
N SER A 251 -4.08 -32.10 10.34
CA SER A 251 -4.86 -30.90 10.01
C SER A 251 -5.55 -30.27 11.22
N TYR A 252 -5.11 -30.58 12.44
CA TYR A 252 -5.63 -29.95 13.66
C TYR A 252 -4.50 -29.19 14.33
N GLU A 253 -4.63 -27.85 14.38
CA GLU A 253 -3.58 -26.96 14.89
C GLU A 253 -3.47 -26.93 16.41
N SER A 254 -4.54 -27.35 17.09
CA SER A 254 -4.61 -27.41 18.54
C SER A 254 -4.47 -28.84 19.05
N ASP A 255 -4.07 -29.79 18.19
CA ASP A 255 -3.81 -31.17 18.61
C ASP A 255 -2.75 -31.19 19.71
N LYS A 256 -2.74 -32.28 20.48
CA LYS A 256 -1.82 -32.43 21.60
C LYS A 256 -0.38 -32.52 21.10
N ASN A 257 0.47 -31.60 21.56
CA ASN A 257 1.91 -31.75 21.44
C ASN A 257 2.41 -32.92 22.30
N LYS A 258 2.92 -33.97 21.67
CA LYS A 258 3.62 -35.06 22.37
C LYS A 258 5.12 -34.81 22.39
N ILE A 259 5.77 -35.24 23.46
CA ILE A 259 7.22 -35.12 23.62
C ILE A 259 7.88 -36.33 22.96
N TYR A 260 8.78 -36.08 22.00
CA TYR A 260 9.57 -37.12 21.35
C TYR A 260 11.07 -36.91 21.56
N ILE A 261 11.77 -38.05 21.63
CA ILE A 261 13.23 -38.14 21.67
C ILE A 261 13.69 -38.97 20.47
N ALA A 262 14.69 -38.48 19.75
CA ALA A 262 15.36 -39.23 18.69
C ALA A 262 16.87 -39.23 18.91
N ASN A 263 17.56 -40.27 18.42
CA ASN A 263 19.01 -40.29 18.33
C ASN A 263 19.48 -39.42 17.16
N VAL A 264 20.62 -38.75 17.33
CA VAL A 264 21.28 -37.96 16.27
C VAL A 264 22.10 -38.91 15.38
N ASN A 265 21.40 -39.79 14.66
CA ASN A 265 21.99 -40.78 13.76
C ASN A 265 21.11 -40.95 12.52
N THR A 266 21.56 -40.43 11.37
CA THR A 266 20.81 -40.45 10.11
C THR A 266 20.56 -41.86 9.55
N SER A 267 21.27 -42.89 10.03
CA SER A 267 21.03 -44.28 9.64
C SER A 267 19.90 -44.95 10.45
N ASN A 268 19.62 -44.47 11.65
CA ASN A 268 18.52 -44.93 12.50
C ASN A 268 18.24 -43.94 13.64
N PHE A 269 17.15 -43.19 13.52
CA PHE A 269 16.75 -42.19 14.50
C PHE A 269 16.20 -42.79 15.81
N ASN A 270 15.67 -44.02 15.81
CA ASN A 270 15.08 -44.67 16.99
C ASN A 270 14.20 -43.73 17.85
N ILE A 271 13.07 -43.29 17.28
CA ILE A 271 12.17 -42.30 17.88
C ILE A 271 11.34 -42.92 19.01
N THR A 272 11.29 -42.27 20.18
CA THR A 272 10.49 -42.68 21.34
C THR A 272 9.70 -41.51 21.91
N SER A 273 8.48 -41.74 22.42
CA SER A 273 7.65 -40.74 23.12
C SER A 273 7.90 -40.75 24.63
N LEU A 274 7.64 -39.62 25.30
CA LEU A 274 7.64 -39.48 26.76
C LEU A 274 6.27 -39.02 27.26
N ALA A 275 5.81 -39.58 28.39
CA ALA A 275 4.57 -39.18 29.06
C ALA A 275 3.35 -39.07 28.12
N GLU A 276 3.20 -40.05 27.22
CA GLU A 276 2.23 -39.98 26.12
C GLU A 276 0.76 -39.82 26.57
N ASP A 277 0.40 -40.35 27.75
CA ASP A 277 -0.95 -40.26 28.31
C ASP A 277 -1.18 -38.96 29.11
N TRP A 278 -0.18 -38.06 29.17
CA TRP A 278 -0.36 -36.77 29.82
C TRP A 278 -1.44 -35.96 29.08
N ASP A 279 -2.44 -35.52 29.83
CA ASP A 279 -3.60 -34.77 29.34
C ASP A 279 -3.32 -33.25 29.40
N SER A 280 -2.27 -32.83 28.70
CA SER A 280 -1.92 -31.42 28.49
C SER A 280 -1.10 -31.31 27.19
N THR A 281 -0.92 -30.09 26.69
CA THR A 281 -0.20 -29.78 25.45
C THR A 281 1.00 -28.87 25.74
N PRO A 282 2.20 -29.43 25.99
CA PRO A 282 3.40 -28.62 26.23
C PRO A 282 3.87 -27.90 24.95
N ASP A 283 4.50 -26.73 25.11
CA ASP A 283 4.90 -25.85 24.01
C ASP A 283 6.32 -25.26 24.14
N GLN A 284 6.91 -25.37 25.33
CA GLN A 284 8.33 -25.06 25.58
C GLN A 284 9.03 -26.28 26.19
N LEU A 285 10.29 -26.53 25.79
CA LEU A 285 11.11 -27.58 26.39
C LEU A 285 12.59 -27.16 26.53
N ARG A 286 13.27 -27.70 27.54
CA ARG A 286 14.73 -27.63 27.72
C ARG A 286 15.25 -28.92 28.35
N TRP A 287 16.46 -29.32 28.01
CA TRP A 287 17.16 -30.42 28.68
C TRP A 287 17.63 -30.02 30.07
N SER A 288 17.55 -30.94 31.03
CA SER A 288 18.27 -30.77 32.30
C SER A 288 19.78 -30.76 32.05
N ALA A 289 20.54 -30.09 32.93
CA ALA A 289 21.99 -29.93 32.78
C ALA A 289 22.75 -31.27 32.66
N ASP A 290 22.22 -32.33 33.26
CA ASP A 290 22.77 -33.70 33.22
C ASP A 290 22.24 -34.55 32.04
N GLY A 291 21.32 -34.03 31.24
CA GLY A 291 20.71 -34.72 30.11
C GLY A 291 19.77 -35.88 30.46
N THR A 292 19.38 -36.05 31.74
CA THR A 292 18.56 -37.20 32.18
C THR A 292 17.04 -36.93 32.18
N SER A 293 16.64 -35.67 32.01
CA SER A 293 15.25 -35.23 32.00
C SER A 293 15.04 -34.00 31.11
N LEU A 294 13.78 -33.68 30.84
CA LEU A 294 13.34 -32.45 30.22
C LEU A 294 12.56 -31.60 31.24
N PHE A 295 12.74 -30.30 31.17
CA PHE A 295 11.82 -29.33 31.73
C PHE A 295 10.90 -28.85 30.61
N VAL A 296 9.59 -28.84 30.84
CA VAL A 296 8.59 -28.45 29.85
C VAL A 296 7.60 -27.45 30.44
N ALA A 297 7.18 -26.47 29.64
CA ALA A 297 6.05 -25.60 29.99
C ALA A 297 4.77 -26.16 29.37
N ALA A 298 3.65 -26.08 30.10
CA ALA A 298 2.34 -26.46 29.57
C ALA A 298 1.20 -25.71 30.29
N PRO A 299 0.06 -25.53 29.61
CA PRO A 299 -1.19 -25.10 30.23
C PRO A 299 -1.66 -25.95 31.40
N ASP A 300 -2.11 -25.31 32.47
CA ASP A 300 -2.68 -25.94 33.66
C ASP A 300 -3.58 -24.96 34.43
N LEU A 301 -4.91 -25.13 34.27
CA LEU A 301 -5.97 -24.41 34.98
C LEU A 301 -5.81 -22.88 34.92
N GLY A 302 -5.81 -22.30 33.72
CA GLY A 302 -5.67 -20.85 33.50
C GLY A 302 -4.29 -20.29 33.83
N ASN A 303 -3.27 -21.14 33.97
CA ASN A 303 -1.86 -20.78 34.14
C ASN A 303 -1.01 -21.53 33.11
N GLU A 304 0.23 -21.09 32.90
CA GLU A 304 1.24 -21.88 32.18
C GLU A 304 2.36 -22.20 33.16
N ARG A 305 2.63 -23.49 33.33
CA ARG A 305 3.45 -24.01 34.44
C ARG A 305 4.58 -24.87 33.91
N LEU A 306 5.66 -24.93 34.68
CA LEU A 306 6.78 -25.81 34.40
C LEU A 306 6.59 -27.17 35.04
N PHE A 307 7.03 -28.19 34.33
CA PHE A 307 7.01 -29.59 34.74
C PHE A 307 8.36 -30.24 34.42
N GLN A 308 8.73 -31.26 35.19
CA GLN A 308 9.91 -32.08 34.88
C GLN A 308 9.48 -33.47 34.39
N VAL A 309 10.06 -33.91 33.27
CA VAL A 309 9.77 -35.20 32.61
C VAL A 309 11.08 -35.99 32.45
N PRO A 310 11.31 -37.06 33.23
CA PRO A 310 12.50 -37.88 33.08
C PRO A 310 12.48 -38.66 31.75
N LEU A 311 13.65 -38.99 31.18
CA LEU A 311 13.70 -39.82 29.96
C LEU A 311 13.16 -41.25 30.16
N THR A 312 13.03 -41.69 31.41
CA THR A 312 12.39 -42.97 31.77
C THR A 312 10.88 -42.88 31.87
N ALA A 313 10.27 -41.73 31.57
CA ALA A 313 8.83 -41.53 31.65
C ALA A 313 8.09 -42.39 30.61
N GLY A 314 7.47 -43.47 31.08
CA GLY A 314 6.54 -44.25 30.26
C GLY A 314 5.23 -43.50 29.97
N PRO A 315 4.32 -44.09 29.17
CA PRO A 315 3.08 -43.44 28.74
C PRO A 315 2.25 -42.85 29.88
N GLY A 316 2.02 -43.61 30.96
CA GLY A 316 1.21 -43.18 32.11
C GLY A 316 1.90 -42.25 33.11
N PHE A 317 3.11 -41.75 32.83
CA PHE A 317 3.79 -40.81 33.72
C PHE A 317 3.01 -39.48 33.77
N LYS A 318 2.75 -38.97 34.96
CA LYS A 318 2.06 -37.69 35.17
C LYS A 318 3.07 -36.65 35.68
N PRO A 319 3.47 -35.68 34.86
CA PRO A 319 4.37 -34.63 35.28
C PRO A 319 3.77 -33.78 36.41
N THR A 320 4.62 -33.31 37.33
CA THR A 320 4.21 -32.48 38.47
C THR A 320 4.68 -31.04 38.27
N ASN A 321 3.79 -30.08 38.51
CA ASN A 321 4.10 -28.65 38.43
C ASN A 321 5.20 -28.25 39.44
N ILE A 322 6.14 -27.41 39.01
CA ILE A 322 7.24 -26.86 39.82
C ILE A 322 7.25 -25.33 39.92
N THR A 323 6.22 -24.65 39.40
CA THR A 323 6.06 -23.18 39.43
C THR A 323 4.78 -22.74 40.13
N ASN A 324 4.69 -21.46 40.47
CA ASN A 324 3.51 -20.85 41.08
C ASN A 324 2.47 -20.43 40.03
N ALA A 325 1.51 -19.58 40.41
CA ALA A 325 0.53 -18.99 39.50
C ALA A 325 1.16 -18.00 38.52
N GLY A 326 0.56 -17.85 37.35
CA GLY A 326 1.02 -16.99 36.25
C GLY A 326 1.17 -17.75 34.94
N VAL A 327 1.70 -17.07 33.94
CA VAL A 327 2.06 -17.64 32.64
C VAL A 327 3.56 -17.53 32.44
N VAL A 328 4.25 -18.66 32.37
CA VAL A 328 5.70 -18.75 32.14
C VAL A 328 6.01 -18.36 30.71
N ALA A 329 6.57 -17.17 30.52
CA ALA A 329 6.91 -16.65 29.20
C ALA A 329 8.21 -17.26 28.65
N SER A 330 9.16 -17.61 29.51
CA SER A 330 10.40 -18.30 29.13
C SER A 330 11.12 -18.84 30.36
N PHE A 331 11.99 -19.83 30.17
CA PHE A 331 12.88 -20.30 31.20
C PHE A 331 14.22 -20.82 30.64
N TYR A 332 15.25 -20.77 31.48
CA TYR A 332 16.61 -21.19 31.16
C TYR A 332 17.17 -22.08 32.26
N VAL A 333 17.85 -23.15 31.86
CA VAL A 333 18.56 -24.06 32.78
C VAL A 333 19.95 -23.50 33.04
N LEU A 334 20.23 -23.13 34.28
CA LEU A 334 21.52 -22.62 34.72
C LEU A 334 22.54 -23.77 34.86
N PRO A 335 23.85 -23.50 34.81
CA PRO A 335 24.89 -24.54 34.92
C PRO A 335 24.82 -25.39 36.19
N ASN A 336 24.27 -24.85 37.28
CA ASN A 336 24.06 -25.57 38.54
C ASN A 336 22.77 -26.41 38.57
N GLY A 337 22.01 -26.46 37.48
CA GLY A 337 20.73 -27.17 37.35
C GLY A 337 19.50 -26.40 37.83
N ASN A 338 19.65 -25.20 38.39
CA ASN A 338 18.50 -24.34 38.71
C ASN A 338 17.87 -23.76 37.45
N LEU A 339 16.65 -23.25 37.56
CA LEU A 339 15.92 -22.61 36.47
C LEU A 339 15.78 -21.12 36.73
N LEU A 340 16.23 -20.30 35.78
CA LEU A 340 15.82 -18.90 35.69
C LEU A 340 14.49 -18.85 34.95
N VAL A 341 13.46 -18.33 35.62
CA VAL A 341 12.09 -18.30 35.11
C VAL A 341 11.66 -16.85 34.92
N SER A 342 11.01 -16.60 33.78
CA SER A 342 10.28 -15.37 33.54
C SER A 342 8.81 -15.69 33.36
N ASP A 343 7.95 -15.02 34.12
CA ASP A 343 6.49 -15.16 33.99
C ASP A 343 5.77 -13.81 33.99
N SER A 344 4.45 -13.85 33.78
CA SER A 344 3.55 -12.70 33.95
C SER A 344 2.25 -13.13 34.64
N LYS A 345 1.52 -12.16 35.17
CA LYS A 345 0.23 -12.31 35.87
C LYS A 345 -0.67 -11.15 35.47
N ILE A 346 -1.98 -11.23 35.72
CA ILE A 346 -2.92 -10.11 35.44
C ILE A 346 -2.49 -8.80 36.13
N TRP A 347 -1.79 -8.89 37.26
CA TRP A 347 -1.32 -7.75 38.05
C TRP A 347 0.20 -7.48 37.95
N SER A 348 0.96 -8.31 37.21
CA SER A 348 2.40 -8.09 37.01
C SER A 348 2.80 -8.41 35.57
N SER A 349 3.30 -7.39 34.86
CA SER A 349 3.66 -7.50 33.44
C SER A 349 4.84 -8.42 33.17
N ARG A 350 5.77 -8.50 34.13
CA ARG A 350 6.95 -9.35 34.03
C ARG A 350 7.58 -9.57 35.41
N ASP A 351 7.78 -10.83 35.76
CA ASP A 351 8.59 -11.24 36.92
C ASP A 351 9.81 -12.06 36.47
N PHE A 352 10.88 -12.02 37.26
CA PHE A 352 12.06 -12.86 37.11
C PHE A 352 12.45 -13.47 38.46
N TYR A 353 12.66 -14.79 38.49
CA TYR A 353 13.06 -15.51 39.70
C TYR A 353 13.79 -16.80 39.37
N ILE A 354 14.48 -17.37 40.35
CA ILE A 354 15.21 -18.62 40.23
C ILE A 354 14.55 -19.68 41.10
N ILE A 355 14.26 -20.85 40.52
CA ILE A 355 13.78 -22.03 41.24
C ILE A 355 14.77 -23.19 41.10
N GLY A 356 14.78 -24.12 42.06
CA GLY A 356 15.47 -25.39 41.90
C GLY A 356 14.68 -26.37 41.01
N PRO A 357 15.28 -27.50 40.59
CA PRO A 357 14.62 -28.53 39.76
C PRO A 357 13.28 -29.04 40.29
N ARG A 358 13.08 -28.97 41.62
CA ARG A 358 11.87 -29.42 42.32
C ARG A 358 10.94 -28.27 42.73
N GLY A 359 11.09 -27.08 42.12
CA GLY A 359 10.20 -25.93 42.30
C GLY A 359 10.42 -25.09 43.56
N ARG A 360 11.46 -25.38 44.36
CA ARG A 360 11.80 -24.53 45.50
C ARG A 360 12.33 -23.19 44.99
N LEU A 361 11.68 -22.08 45.36
CA LEU A 361 12.21 -20.73 45.14
C LEU A 361 13.60 -20.60 45.77
N VAL A 362 14.58 -20.24 44.96
CA VAL A 362 15.97 -20.00 45.36
C VAL A 362 16.19 -18.50 45.55
N THR A 363 15.74 -17.69 44.60
CA THR A 363 15.92 -16.23 44.61
C THR A 363 14.78 -15.56 43.86
N ASP A 364 14.25 -14.47 44.42
CA ASP A 364 13.28 -13.59 43.75
C ASP A 364 14.05 -12.36 43.25
N LEU A 365 14.10 -12.14 41.94
CA LEU A 365 15.03 -11.16 41.34
C LEU A 365 14.33 -9.84 41.02
N PHE A 366 13.12 -9.91 40.45
CA PHE A 366 12.42 -8.73 39.96
C PHE A 366 10.93 -9.00 39.83
N ARG A 367 10.09 -8.03 40.21
CA ARG A 367 8.66 -8.03 39.95
C ARG A 367 8.20 -6.65 39.51
N SER A 368 7.54 -6.58 38.36
CA SER A 368 7.18 -5.30 37.75
C SER A 368 6.30 -4.42 38.67
N ASN A 369 5.32 -5.00 39.35
CA ASN A 369 4.40 -4.29 40.25
C ASN A 369 5.04 -3.80 41.56
N GLN A 370 6.26 -4.23 41.87
CA GLN A 370 7.03 -3.77 43.03
C GLN A 370 8.07 -2.71 42.67
N VAL A 371 8.54 -2.72 41.42
CA VAL A 371 9.61 -1.84 40.95
C VAL A 371 9.05 -0.63 40.19
N ASP A 372 7.98 -0.79 39.42
CA ASP A 372 7.33 0.29 38.68
C ASP A 372 6.30 1.01 39.56
N PRO A 373 6.49 2.32 39.88
CA PRO A 373 5.55 3.09 40.69
C PRO A 373 4.14 3.19 40.09
N GLU A 374 4.01 3.12 38.77
CA GLU A 374 2.70 3.20 38.07
C GLU A 374 1.90 1.90 38.21
N LEU A 375 2.55 0.81 38.59
CA LEU A 375 1.92 -0.49 38.86
C LEU A 375 1.77 -0.76 40.35
N ALA A 376 2.12 0.21 41.21
CA ALA A 376 2.06 0.06 42.65
C ALA A 376 0.62 -0.21 43.12
N GLY A 377 0.48 -1.15 44.06
CA GLY A 377 -0.82 -1.53 44.61
C GLY A 377 -1.53 -2.64 43.85
N LEU A 378 -1.12 -2.95 42.61
CA LEU A 378 -1.61 -4.13 41.89
C LEU A 378 -1.13 -5.42 42.56
N GLY A 379 -2.04 -6.38 42.74
CA GLY A 379 -1.71 -7.63 43.40
C GLY A 379 -2.74 -8.74 43.24
N PRO A 380 -2.48 -9.92 43.83
CA PRO A 380 -3.37 -11.07 43.74
C PRO A 380 -4.76 -10.83 44.34
N THR A 381 -4.95 -9.79 45.15
CA THR A 381 -6.26 -9.41 45.71
C THR A 381 -7.19 -8.75 44.70
N ASP A 382 -6.66 -8.26 43.58
CA ASP A 382 -7.46 -7.65 42.50
C ASP A 382 -8.14 -8.70 41.62
N VAL A 383 -7.78 -9.97 41.81
CA VAL A 383 -8.24 -11.09 40.99
C VAL A 383 -8.81 -12.19 41.87
N SER A 384 -9.88 -12.82 41.42
CA SER A 384 -10.40 -14.07 41.98
C SER A 384 -10.93 -14.94 40.85
N GLU A 385 -11.41 -16.14 41.18
CA GLU A 385 -12.04 -17.03 40.22
C GLU A 385 -13.23 -17.77 40.84
N PHE A 386 -14.13 -18.25 39.99
CA PHE A 386 -15.17 -19.19 40.36
C PHE A 386 -15.39 -20.23 39.27
N TYR A 387 -16.16 -21.25 39.59
CA TYR A 387 -16.51 -22.33 38.66
C TYR A 387 -18.02 -22.51 38.62
N THR A 388 -18.59 -22.47 37.42
CA THR A 388 -20.01 -22.73 37.17
C THR A 388 -20.18 -24.08 36.48
N LEU A 389 -21.29 -24.78 36.73
CA LEU A 389 -21.63 -25.95 35.94
C LEU A 389 -22.05 -25.50 34.54
N GLY A 390 -21.25 -25.83 33.53
CA GLY A 390 -21.58 -25.62 32.13
C GLY A 390 -22.25 -26.85 31.50
N SER A 391 -22.32 -26.87 30.17
CA SER A 391 -22.97 -27.92 29.39
C SER A 391 -22.20 -29.23 29.38
N PHE A 392 -20.87 -29.16 29.30
CA PHE A 392 -20.00 -30.35 29.29
C PHE A 392 -19.31 -30.59 30.63
N THR A 393 -18.73 -29.55 31.24
CA THR A 393 -17.99 -29.63 32.50
C THR A 393 -18.14 -28.34 33.32
N ARG A 394 -17.43 -28.23 34.44
CA ARG A 394 -17.35 -26.97 35.19
C ARG A 394 -16.49 -25.97 34.41
N VAL A 395 -17.08 -24.82 34.10
CA VAL A 395 -16.45 -23.69 33.42
C VAL A 395 -15.80 -22.78 34.46
N GLN A 396 -14.49 -22.55 34.32
CA GLN A 396 -13.77 -21.59 35.15
C GLN A 396 -14.05 -20.17 34.64
N SER A 397 -14.05 -19.18 35.55
CA SER A 397 -14.14 -17.77 35.20
C SER A 397 -13.27 -16.93 36.10
N TRP A 398 -12.43 -16.08 35.50
CA TRP A 398 -11.72 -15.03 36.23
C TRP A 398 -12.66 -13.89 36.58
N VAL A 399 -12.45 -13.29 37.75
CA VAL A 399 -13.11 -12.07 38.21
C VAL A 399 -12.06 -11.05 38.57
N ILE A 400 -12.11 -9.88 37.92
CA ILE A 400 -11.15 -8.80 38.13
C ILE A 400 -11.89 -7.60 38.71
N TYR A 401 -11.37 -7.12 39.83
CA TYR A 401 -11.97 -6.03 40.60
C TYR A 401 -11.39 -4.67 40.20
N PRO A 402 -12.22 -3.62 40.19
CA PRO A 402 -11.75 -2.26 39.98
C PRO A 402 -10.90 -1.79 41.17
N GLU A 403 -10.05 -0.79 40.94
CA GLU A 403 -9.33 -0.13 42.03
C GLU A 403 -10.29 0.40 43.11
N GLY A 404 -9.94 0.18 44.38
CA GLY A 404 -10.78 0.58 45.51
C GLY A 404 -12.10 -0.20 45.63
N PHE A 405 -12.17 -1.41 45.06
CA PHE A 405 -13.36 -2.25 45.11
C PHE A 405 -13.94 -2.38 46.53
N ASN A 406 -15.25 -2.21 46.61
CA ASN A 406 -16.02 -2.34 47.83
C ASN A 406 -17.24 -3.21 47.56
N ARG A 407 -17.27 -4.40 48.16
CA ARG A 407 -18.32 -5.40 47.99
C ARG A 407 -19.73 -4.93 48.40
N SER A 408 -19.86 -3.85 49.17
CA SER A 408 -21.15 -3.24 49.52
C SER A 408 -21.71 -2.33 48.43
N ARG A 409 -20.93 -2.02 47.37
CA ARG A 409 -21.37 -1.27 46.19
C ARG A 409 -21.66 -2.22 45.04
N LYS A 410 -22.52 -1.78 44.13
CA LYS A 410 -22.83 -2.49 42.88
C LYS A 410 -22.06 -1.90 41.71
N TYR A 411 -21.42 -2.73 40.90
CA TYR A 411 -20.60 -2.33 39.73
C TYR A 411 -21.15 -2.99 38.47
N PRO A 412 -21.26 -2.28 37.33
CA PRO A 412 -21.62 -2.89 36.06
C PRO A 412 -20.70 -4.07 35.69
N LEU A 413 -21.28 -5.08 35.05
CA LEU A 413 -20.55 -6.24 34.53
C LEU A 413 -19.81 -5.88 33.23
N ALA A 414 -18.54 -6.26 33.10
CA ALA A 414 -17.86 -6.41 31.82
C ALA A 414 -17.62 -7.90 31.56
N PHE A 415 -18.40 -8.50 30.66
CA PHE A 415 -18.32 -9.92 30.33
C PHE A 415 -17.44 -10.12 29.10
N ILE A 416 -16.24 -10.69 29.26
CA ILE A 416 -15.25 -10.76 28.18
C ILE A 416 -15.06 -12.20 27.72
N VAL A 417 -15.18 -12.47 26.42
CA VAL A 417 -15.02 -13.80 25.80
C VAL A 417 -13.70 -13.86 25.04
N HIS A 418 -12.90 -14.91 25.26
CA HIS A 418 -11.58 -15.03 24.63
C HIS A 418 -11.65 -15.42 23.15
N GLY A 419 -10.60 -15.07 22.41
CA GLY A 419 -10.33 -15.62 21.08
C GLY A 419 -9.84 -17.07 21.13
N GLY A 420 -9.81 -17.74 19.99
CA GLY A 420 -9.60 -19.18 19.89
C GLY A 420 -10.13 -19.71 18.54
N PRO A 421 -10.88 -20.82 18.50
CA PRO A 421 -11.67 -21.36 19.62
C PRO A 421 -10.87 -22.09 20.70
N GLN A 422 -9.77 -22.74 20.35
CA GLN A 422 -8.90 -23.44 21.29
C GLN A 422 -7.82 -22.49 21.83
N GLY A 423 -8.18 -21.78 22.89
CA GLY A 423 -7.32 -20.87 23.66
C GLY A 423 -7.87 -20.69 25.05
N GLY A 424 -7.55 -19.59 25.74
CA GLY A 424 -8.19 -19.33 27.04
C GLY A 424 -7.81 -17.99 27.64
N HIS A 425 -8.57 -17.59 28.65
CA HIS A 425 -8.18 -16.55 29.59
C HIS A 425 -7.26 -17.13 30.65
N TYR A 426 -5.99 -16.73 30.58
CA TYR A 426 -4.97 -17.11 31.56
C TYR A 426 -4.70 -15.96 32.52
N ASN A 427 -4.14 -16.28 33.69
CA ASN A 427 -3.57 -15.32 34.60
C ASN A 427 -2.28 -14.73 34.00
N SER A 428 -2.44 -13.81 33.06
CA SER A 428 -1.37 -13.25 32.23
C SER A 428 -1.57 -11.75 32.07
N TRP A 429 -0.48 -11.06 31.75
CA TRP A 429 -0.53 -9.64 31.43
C TRP A 429 -0.75 -9.43 29.93
N SER A 430 -1.64 -8.51 29.57
CA SER A 430 -1.83 -8.05 28.19
C SER A 430 -1.68 -6.54 28.12
N THR A 431 -1.19 -6.00 27.01
CA THR A 431 -1.22 -4.57 26.69
C THR A 431 -2.43 -4.18 25.83
N ARG A 432 -3.18 -5.17 25.32
CA ARG A 432 -4.37 -4.99 24.49
C ARG A 432 -5.64 -5.32 25.28
N TRP A 433 -5.79 -6.57 25.68
CA TRP A 433 -6.95 -7.07 26.44
C TRP A 433 -6.61 -7.15 27.94
N ASN A 434 -6.14 -6.05 28.51
CA ASN A 434 -5.79 -5.99 29.93
C ASN A 434 -7.05 -5.88 30.81
N PHE A 435 -7.41 -6.94 31.52
CA PHE A 435 -8.64 -6.93 32.33
C PHE A 435 -8.67 -5.85 33.41
N LYS A 436 -7.51 -5.49 33.97
CA LYS A 436 -7.47 -4.46 35.01
C LYS A 436 -7.84 -3.09 34.45
N VAL A 437 -7.41 -2.77 33.22
CA VAL A 437 -7.79 -1.53 32.54
C VAL A 437 -9.30 -1.45 32.29
N TRP A 438 -9.95 -2.57 31.96
CA TRP A 438 -11.41 -2.65 31.82
C TRP A 438 -12.13 -2.53 33.16
N ALA A 439 -11.63 -3.20 34.20
CA ALA A 439 -12.18 -3.09 35.54
C ALA A 439 -12.09 -1.64 36.05
N ASP A 440 -10.96 -0.96 35.84
CA ASP A 440 -10.73 0.41 36.31
C ASP A 440 -11.55 1.48 35.57
N GLN A 441 -12.28 1.12 34.50
CA GLN A 441 -13.36 1.97 33.98
C GLN A 441 -14.58 2.03 34.92
N GLY A 442 -14.60 1.23 35.99
CA GLY A 442 -15.67 1.13 36.98
C GLY A 442 -16.51 -0.15 36.87
N TYR A 443 -16.00 -1.17 36.17
CA TYR A 443 -16.65 -2.47 36.00
C TYR A 443 -16.09 -3.51 36.96
N VAL A 444 -16.87 -4.56 37.22
CA VAL A 444 -16.30 -5.87 37.59
C VAL A 444 -16.22 -6.70 36.31
N VAL A 445 -15.02 -7.16 35.97
CA VAL A 445 -14.80 -7.98 34.78
C VAL A 445 -15.01 -9.45 35.15
N VAL A 446 -15.77 -10.18 34.33
CA VAL A 446 -15.87 -11.64 34.38
C VAL A 446 -15.42 -12.20 33.03
N ALA A 447 -14.41 -13.06 33.06
CA ALA A 447 -13.77 -13.62 31.89
C ALA A 447 -13.80 -15.16 31.95
N PRO A 448 -14.85 -15.81 31.41
CA PRO A 448 -15.01 -17.26 31.40
C PRO A 448 -14.06 -17.98 30.44
N ASN A 449 -13.83 -19.26 30.71
CA ASN A 449 -13.15 -20.25 29.87
C ASN A 449 -14.15 -21.36 29.46
N PRO A 450 -15.01 -21.12 28.46
CA PRO A 450 -16.04 -22.06 28.00
C PRO A 450 -15.44 -23.31 27.31
N THR A 451 -16.29 -24.26 26.93
CA THR A 451 -15.94 -25.43 26.10
C THR A 451 -15.09 -25.01 24.90
N GLY A 452 -14.02 -25.76 24.61
CA GLY A 452 -12.96 -25.36 23.70
C GLY A 452 -11.71 -24.82 24.39
N SER A 453 -11.82 -24.36 25.64
CA SER A 453 -10.69 -23.74 26.33
C SER A 453 -9.53 -24.69 26.64
N THR A 454 -8.30 -24.18 26.50
CA THR A 454 -7.05 -24.90 26.80
C THR A 454 -6.74 -24.90 28.31
N GLY A 455 -6.10 -25.96 28.81
CA GLY A 455 -5.62 -26.04 30.20
C GLY A 455 -6.50 -26.82 31.19
N TRP A 456 -7.62 -27.40 30.74
CA TRP A 456 -8.48 -28.32 31.52
C TRP A 456 -8.55 -29.74 30.93
N GLY A 457 -7.61 -30.09 30.04
CA GLY A 457 -7.52 -31.37 29.36
C GLY A 457 -8.06 -31.34 27.92
N MET A 458 -7.60 -32.28 27.10
CA MET A 458 -7.92 -32.34 25.66
C MET A 458 -9.40 -32.57 25.40
N ALA A 459 -10.10 -33.30 26.28
CA ALA A 459 -11.53 -33.58 26.10
C ALA A 459 -12.40 -32.31 26.12
N LEU A 460 -12.09 -31.32 26.97
CA LEU A 460 -12.81 -30.03 26.96
C LEU A 460 -12.47 -29.23 25.70
N GLN A 461 -11.21 -29.25 25.32
CA GLN A 461 -10.69 -28.50 24.18
C GLN A 461 -11.28 -29.01 22.86
N ASP A 462 -11.33 -30.33 22.67
CA ASP A 462 -11.80 -30.96 21.43
C ASP A 462 -13.33 -30.97 21.32
N ALA A 463 -14.05 -30.83 22.44
CA ALA A 463 -15.52 -30.83 22.45
C ALA A 463 -16.15 -29.67 21.66
N ILE A 464 -15.39 -28.63 21.31
CA ILE A 464 -15.86 -27.53 20.47
C ILE A 464 -16.02 -27.90 19.00
N GLN A 465 -15.37 -28.98 18.54
CA GLN A 465 -15.47 -29.45 17.16
C GLN A 465 -16.93 -29.79 16.82
N GLY A 466 -17.47 -29.18 15.76
CA GLY A 466 -18.88 -29.30 15.37
C GLY A 466 -19.88 -28.65 16.34
N ASN A 467 -19.42 -27.78 17.24
CA ASN A 467 -20.22 -27.23 18.34
C ASN A 467 -19.98 -25.73 18.55
N TRP A 468 -19.54 -25.00 17.53
CA TRP A 468 -19.13 -23.60 17.65
C TRP A 468 -20.20 -22.66 18.23
N GLY A 469 -21.48 -22.89 17.92
CA GLY A 469 -22.60 -22.09 18.45
C GLY A 469 -23.39 -22.75 19.58
N SER A 470 -23.04 -23.98 20.00
CA SER A 470 -23.76 -24.75 21.02
C SER A 470 -23.06 -24.70 22.38
N LEU A 471 -22.24 -25.70 22.72
CA LEU A 471 -21.65 -25.90 24.04
C LEU A 471 -20.96 -24.64 24.60
N PRO A 472 -20.14 -23.91 23.82
CA PRO A 472 -19.50 -22.69 24.33
C PRO A 472 -20.52 -21.58 24.63
N TYR A 473 -21.57 -21.43 23.82
CA TYR A 473 -22.62 -20.44 24.06
C TYR A 473 -23.44 -20.80 25.32
N GLU A 474 -23.80 -22.07 25.48
CA GLU A 474 -24.54 -22.55 26.65
C GLU A 474 -23.74 -22.38 27.95
N ASP A 475 -22.42 -22.63 27.90
CA ASP A 475 -21.49 -22.35 29.00
C ASP A 475 -21.51 -20.86 29.39
N LEU A 476 -21.46 -19.95 28.40
CA LEU A 476 -21.50 -18.51 28.63
C LEU A 476 -22.84 -18.05 29.24
N VAL A 477 -23.96 -18.63 28.79
CA VAL A 477 -25.28 -18.41 29.40
C VAL A 477 -25.28 -18.85 30.87
N ALA A 478 -24.79 -20.06 31.16
CA ALA A 478 -24.74 -20.58 32.52
C ALA A 478 -23.88 -19.70 33.44
N VAL A 479 -22.72 -19.23 32.96
CA VAL A 479 -21.86 -18.30 33.70
C VAL A 479 -22.60 -16.98 33.96
N TRP A 480 -23.24 -16.39 32.95
CA TRP A 480 -23.98 -15.14 33.13
C TRP A 480 -25.12 -15.29 34.15
N GLU A 481 -25.87 -16.39 34.10
CA GLU A 481 -26.95 -16.69 35.05
C GLU A 481 -26.41 -16.89 36.47
N HIS A 482 -25.28 -17.57 36.62
CA HIS A 482 -24.62 -17.74 37.91
C HIS A 482 -24.19 -16.39 38.48
N VAL A 483 -23.59 -15.52 37.65
CA VAL A 483 -23.19 -14.16 38.06
C VAL A 483 -24.40 -13.35 38.52
N ASN A 484 -25.46 -13.36 37.71
CA ASN A 484 -26.70 -12.61 37.98
C ASN A 484 -27.41 -13.07 39.27
N SER A 485 -27.34 -14.35 39.61
CA SER A 485 -28.04 -14.94 40.76
C SER A 485 -27.21 -14.99 42.05
N THR A 486 -25.88 -14.95 41.95
CA THR A 486 -24.97 -15.22 43.08
C THR A 486 -24.26 -13.97 43.60
N PHE A 487 -23.94 -13.01 42.73
CA PHE A 487 -23.11 -11.86 43.09
C PHE A 487 -23.90 -10.55 43.12
N ASP A 488 -24.44 -10.20 44.29
CA ASP A 488 -25.25 -8.98 44.49
C ASP A 488 -24.50 -7.67 44.17
N TYR A 489 -23.17 -7.70 44.22
CA TYR A 489 -22.29 -6.56 43.92
C TYR A 489 -22.01 -6.38 42.42
N ILE A 490 -22.48 -7.30 41.56
CA ILE A 490 -22.34 -7.21 40.10
C ILE A 490 -23.68 -6.81 39.49
N ASP A 491 -23.71 -5.72 38.72
CA ASP A 491 -24.88 -5.23 38.02
C ASP A 491 -24.91 -5.72 36.57
N THR A 492 -25.56 -6.86 36.38
CA THR A 492 -25.77 -7.47 35.07
C THR A 492 -26.74 -6.66 34.19
N GLN A 493 -27.65 -5.88 34.79
CA GLN A 493 -28.62 -5.08 34.04
C GLN A 493 -27.97 -3.95 33.24
N ASN A 494 -26.88 -3.39 33.75
CA ASN A 494 -26.08 -2.37 33.06
C ASN A 494 -24.78 -2.95 32.49
N GLY A 495 -24.72 -4.29 32.35
CA GLY A 495 -23.54 -5.00 31.88
C GLY A 495 -23.29 -4.83 30.38
N ILE A 496 -22.04 -5.06 29.98
CA ILE A 496 -21.60 -5.10 28.59
C ILE A 496 -20.96 -6.46 28.29
N GLU A 497 -20.86 -6.80 27.01
CA GLU A 497 -20.11 -7.95 26.54
C GLU A 497 -19.09 -7.52 25.46
N ALA A 498 -17.95 -8.21 25.43
CA ALA A 498 -16.89 -7.95 24.46
C ALA A 498 -16.11 -9.22 24.12
N GLY A 499 -15.64 -9.33 22.88
CA GLY A 499 -14.79 -10.45 22.45
C GLY A 499 -13.96 -10.13 21.21
N ALA A 500 -12.85 -10.86 21.05
CA ALA A 500 -11.98 -10.80 19.88
C ALA A 500 -11.88 -12.14 19.15
N SER A 501 -11.67 -12.15 17.83
CA SER A 501 -11.47 -13.37 17.04
C SER A 501 -12.65 -14.33 17.20
N TYR A 502 -12.44 -15.58 17.62
CA TYR A 502 -13.54 -16.48 18.00
C TYR A 502 -14.47 -15.88 19.09
N GLY A 503 -13.94 -15.13 20.06
CA GLY A 503 -14.75 -14.39 21.02
C GLY A 503 -15.61 -13.33 20.35
N GLY A 504 -15.11 -12.70 19.27
CA GLY A 504 -15.87 -11.77 18.44
C GLY A 504 -16.94 -12.48 17.58
N TYR A 505 -16.65 -13.69 17.08
CA TYR A 505 -17.66 -14.58 16.49
C TYR A 505 -18.75 -14.90 17.53
N MET A 506 -18.37 -15.22 18.76
CA MET A 506 -19.31 -15.52 19.83
C MET A 506 -20.12 -14.28 20.22
N THR A 507 -19.55 -13.08 20.23
CA THR A 507 -20.30 -11.83 20.37
C THR A 507 -21.36 -11.67 19.28
N ASN A 508 -21.01 -11.97 18.01
CA ASN A 508 -21.96 -11.92 16.89
C ASN A 508 -23.06 -12.98 17.03
N TRP A 509 -22.72 -14.18 17.52
CA TRP A 509 -23.68 -15.25 17.82
C TRP A 509 -24.61 -14.85 18.97
N ILE A 510 -24.07 -14.34 20.08
CA ILE A 510 -24.80 -13.83 21.25
C ILE A 510 -25.82 -12.77 20.85
N GLN A 511 -25.45 -11.84 19.97
CA GLN A 511 -26.34 -10.81 19.43
C GLN A 511 -27.58 -11.40 18.73
N GLY A 512 -27.45 -12.57 18.10
CA GLY A 512 -28.54 -13.32 17.48
C GLY A 512 -29.44 -14.09 18.46
N HIS A 513 -29.10 -14.12 19.75
CA HIS A 513 -29.74 -14.96 20.76
C HIS A 513 -30.20 -14.18 22.00
N ASP A 514 -30.85 -14.87 22.93
CA ASP A 514 -31.48 -14.25 24.11
C ASP A 514 -30.49 -13.57 25.04
N LEU A 515 -29.26 -14.10 25.14
CA LEU A 515 -28.22 -13.52 25.96
C LEU A 515 -27.81 -12.11 25.46
N GLY A 516 -27.81 -11.87 24.14
CA GLY A 516 -27.42 -10.56 23.59
C GLY A 516 -28.29 -9.41 24.09
N ARG A 517 -29.58 -9.67 24.35
CA ARG A 517 -30.54 -8.67 24.88
C ARG A 517 -30.41 -8.46 26.40
N ARG A 518 -29.55 -9.22 27.08
CA ARG A 518 -29.22 -9.01 28.50
C ARG A 518 -28.14 -7.94 28.71
N PHE A 519 -27.36 -7.62 27.66
CA PHE A 519 -26.32 -6.60 27.70
C PHE A 519 -26.80 -5.25 27.18
N LYS A 520 -26.16 -4.17 27.62
CA LYS A 520 -26.41 -2.80 27.16
C LYS A 520 -25.62 -2.42 25.93
N ALA A 521 -24.46 -3.01 25.74
CA ALA A 521 -23.62 -2.84 24.57
C ALA A 521 -22.74 -4.07 24.36
N LEU A 522 -22.42 -4.34 23.09
CA LEU A 522 -21.52 -5.39 22.64
C LEU A 522 -20.29 -4.76 21.95
N VAL A 523 -19.15 -5.45 22.02
CA VAL A 523 -17.91 -5.06 21.32
C VAL A 523 -17.32 -6.29 20.63
N THR A 524 -17.37 -6.32 19.30
CA THR A 524 -16.68 -7.34 18.48
C THR A 524 -15.37 -6.77 17.95
N HIS A 525 -14.28 -7.52 18.08
CA HIS A 525 -12.98 -7.23 17.45
C HIS A 525 -12.56 -8.39 16.55
N ASP A 526 -12.44 -8.16 15.25
CA ASP A 526 -12.00 -9.17 14.26
C ASP A 526 -12.79 -10.49 14.38
N GLY A 527 -14.12 -10.40 14.51
CA GLY A 527 -14.99 -11.56 14.71
C GLY A 527 -15.68 -12.02 13.43
N MET A 528 -15.74 -13.32 13.19
CA MET A 528 -16.43 -13.89 12.02
C MET A 528 -17.94 -13.65 12.10
N VAL A 529 -18.53 -13.16 11.01
CA VAL A 529 -19.98 -12.98 10.86
C VAL A 529 -20.58 -13.99 9.89
N ASN A 530 -19.78 -14.52 8.95
CA ASN A 530 -20.21 -15.53 7.99
C ASN A 530 -19.26 -16.73 7.92
N THR A 531 -19.67 -17.84 8.53
CA THR A 531 -18.89 -19.11 8.52
C THR A 531 -18.64 -19.66 7.12
N VAL A 532 -19.51 -19.41 6.14
CA VAL A 532 -19.32 -19.87 4.74
C VAL A 532 -18.20 -19.08 4.06
N ALA A 533 -18.04 -17.80 4.41
CA ALA A 533 -16.97 -16.96 3.92
C ALA A 533 -15.63 -17.25 4.59
N SER A 534 -15.58 -18.15 5.58
CA SER A 534 -14.36 -18.56 6.26
C SER A 534 -13.27 -19.09 5.32
N TYR A 535 -13.61 -19.64 4.14
CA TYR A 535 -12.63 -20.03 3.10
C TYR A 535 -11.87 -18.84 2.48
N SER A 536 -12.23 -17.61 2.82
CA SER A 536 -11.44 -16.41 2.53
C SER A 536 -10.29 -16.20 3.53
N THR A 537 -10.28 -16.95 4.64
CA THR A 537 -9.09 -17.16 5.47
C THR A 537 -8.01 -17.86 4.65
N GLU A 538 -6.87 -18.05 5.30
CA GLU A 538 -5.65 -18.45 4.68
C GLU A 538 -5.25 -19.85 5.20
N GLU A 539 -5.35 -20.11 6.50
CA GLU A 539 -5.20 -21.44 7.07
C GLU A 539 -6.51 -22.23 6.90
N LEU A 540 -6.63 -23.11 5.90
CA LEU A 540 -7.91 -23.79 5.64
C LEU A 540 -8.13 -25.01 6.56
N TRP A 541 -7.10 -25.50 7.24
CA TRP A 541 -7.18 -26.68 8.10
C TRP A 541 -8.07 -26.46 9.31
N PHE A 542 -8.00 -25.30 9.98
CA PHE A 542 -8.71 -25.11 11.24
C PHE A 542 -10.23 -25.10 11.03
N MET A 543 -10.74 -24.37 10.01
CA MET A 543 -12.15 -24.41 9.66
C MET A 543 -12.62 -25.80 9.24
N GLN A 544 -11.78 -26.52 8.48
CA GLN A 544 -12.13 -27.88 8.04
C GLN A 544 -12.20 -28.86 9.20
N HIS A 545 -11.30 -28.73 10.17
CA HIS A 545 -11.33 -29.54 11.38
C HIS A 545 -12.58 -29.22 12.21
N ASP A 546 -12.75 -27.94 12.57
CA ASP A 546 -13.80 -27.49 13.47
C ASP A 546 -15.22 -27.66 12.91
N MET A 547 -15.38 -27.63 11.58
CA MET A 547 -16.66 -27.87 10.91
C MET A 547 -16.82 -29.32 10.43
N ASN A 548 -16.03 -30.27 10.97
CA ASN A 548 -16.11 -31.70 10.63
C ASN A 548 -16.00 -32.00 9.12
N GLY A 549 -15.28 -31.16 8.36
CA GLY A 549 -15.02 -31.37 6.95
C GLY A 549 -14.94 -30.08 6.13
N THR A 550 -14.76 -30.28 4.83
CA THR A 550 -14.75 -29.18 3.85
C THR A 550 -16.13 -28.59 3.65
N LEU A 551 -16.19 -27.33 3.19
CA LEU A 551 -17.43 -26.61 2.94
C LEU A 551 -18.42 -27.35 2.02
N TRP A 552 -17.94 -28.12 1.04
CA TRP A 552 -18.80 -28.91 0.14
C TRP A 552 -19.14 -30.30 0.67
N ALA A 553 -18.32 -30.86 1.56
CA ALA A 553 -18.58 -32.17 2.17
C ALA A 553 -19.52 -32.07 3.38
N ASN A 554 -19.41 -30.99 4.17
CA ASN A 554 -20.20 -30.80 5.38
C ASN A 554 -20.83 -29.39 5.47
N ARG A 555 -21.49 -28.96 4.39
CA ARG A 555 -22.07 -27.61 4.29
C ARG A 555 -23.01 -27.25 5.45
N ASN A 556 -23.80 -28.22 5.90
CA ASN A 556 -24.79 -28.01 6.96
C ASN A 556 -24.15 -27.51 8.26
N GLU A 557 -22.97 -28.01 8.62
CA GLU A 557 -22.25 -27.59 9.83
C GLU A 557 -21.84 -26.11 9.78
N TYR A 558 -21.38 -25.66 8.60
CA TYR A 558 -21.06 -24.26 8.39
C TYR A 558 -22.32 -23.40 8.53
N ASP A 559 -23.45 -23.81 7.95
CA ASP A 559 -24.69 -23.02 7.99
C ASP A 559 -25.37 -23.02 9.38
N GLU A 560 -25.29 -24.12 10.14
CA GLU A 560 -25.90 -24.26 11.48
C GLU A 560 -25.34 -23.22 12.46
N TRP A 561 -24.02 -23.06 12.47
CA TRP A 561 -23.31 -22.16 13.39
C TRP A 561 -23.00 -20.79 12.75
N ASN A 562 -23.83 -20.32 11.81
CA ASN A 562 -23.58 -19.08 11.08
C ASN A 562 -24.30 -17.87 11.70
N PRO A 563 -23.60 -16.88 12.30
CA PRO A 563 -24.25 -15.72 12.93
C PRO A 563 -25.14 -14.91 11.99
N ILE A 564 -24.80 -14.86 10.70
CA ILE A 564 -25.59 -14.12 9.70
C ILE A 564 -27.02 -14.64 9.54
N ASN A 565 -27.27 -15.90 9.91
CA ASN A 565 -28.61 -16.50 9.86
C ASN A 565 -29.56 -15.97 10.96
N HIS A 566 -29.07 -15.12 11.86
CA HIS A 566 -29.82 -14.58 12.99
C HIS A 566 -29.87 -13.04 13.02
N VAL A 567 -29.53 -12.38 11.91
CA VAL A 567 -29.51 -10.91 11.78
C VAL A 567 -30.90 -10.28 12.04
N ASP A 568 -31.97 -11.02 11.80
CA ASP A 568 -33.34 -10.59 12.11
C ASP A 568 -33.55 -10.30 13.60
N LYS A 569 -32.79 -10.95 14.48
CA LYS A 569 -32.90 -10.82 15.94
C LYS A 569 -31.99 -9.75 16.55
N TRP A 570 -31.04 -9.20 15.79
CA TRP A 570 -30.06 -8.25 16.31
C TRP A 570 -30.71 -6.95 16.80
N ALA A 571 -30.39 -6.55 18.02
CA ALA A 571 -31.06 -5.42 18.69
C ALA A 571 -30.17 -4.63 19.66
N THR A 572 -29.08 -5.21 20.18
CA THR A 572 -28.23 -4.57 21.19
C THR A 572 -27.22 -3.65 20.53
N PRO A 573 -26.96 -2.43 21.04
CA PRO A 573 -25.93 -1.55 20.52
C PRO A 573 -24.57 -2.25 20.37
N HIS A 574 -23.94 -2.14 19.20
CA HIS A 574 -22.78 -2.99 18.84
C HIS A 574 -21.62 -2.19 18.24
N PHE A 575 -20.46 -2.22 18.90
CA PHE A 575 -19.21 -1.66 18.40
C PHE A 575 -18.41 -2.73 17.65
N VAL A 576 -17.96 -2.41 16.44
CA VAL A 576 -17.19 -3.32 15.56
C VAL A 576 -15.80 -2.75 15.36
N VAL A 577 -14.77 -3.53 15.69
CA VAL A 577 -13.36 -3.26 15.36
C VAL A 577 -12.94 -4.28 14.29
N HIS A 578 -12.42 -3.81 13.14
CA HIS A 578 -11.82 -4.69 12.14
C HIS A 578 -10.74 -3.99 11.31
N ASN A 579 -9.53 -4.55 11.20
CA ASN A 579 -8.38 -3.88 10.58
C ASN A 579 -8.06 -4.35 9.15
N GLU A 580 -7.36 -3.53 8.35
CA GLU A 580 -7.15 -3.81 6.92
C GLU A 580 -6.09 -4.88 6.61
N LEU A 581 -5.12 -5.10 7.51
CA LEU A 581 -4.11 -6.16 7.37
C LEU A 581 -4.54 -7.47 8.05
N ASP A 582 -5.78 -7.58 8.52
CA ASP A 582 -6.29 -8.87 9.00
C ASP A 582 -6.60 -9.78 7.81
N TYR A 583 -5.73 -10.77 7.57
CA TYR A 583 -5.96 -11.84 6.60
C TYR A 583 -6.42 -13.14 7.25
N ARG A 584 -6.33 -13.25 8.58
CA ARG A 584 -6.92 -14.35 9.36
C ARG A 584 -8.43 -14.32 9.19
N LEU A 585 -9.04 -13.16 9.40
CA LEU A 585 -10.44 -12.85 9.07
C LEU A 585 -10.47 -11.58 8.21
N PRO A 586 -10.83 -11.66 6.91
CA PRO A 586 -10.74 -10.49 6.05
C PRO A 586 -11.64 -9.35 6.51
N ILE A 587 -11.19 -8.12 6.32
CA ILE A 587 -11.92 -6.87 6.61
C ILE A 587 -13.38 -6.83 6.09
N ALA A 588 -13.69 -7.62 5.07
CA ALA A 588 -15.04 -7.80 4.57
C ALA A 588 -16.02 -8.31 5.65
N GLU A 589 -15.59 -9.14 6.60
CA GLU A 589 -16.40 -9.63 7.72
C GLU A 589 -16.87 -8.47 8.61
N GLY A 590 -15.96 -7.63 9.11
CA GLY A 590 -16.30 -6.48 9.95
C GLY A 590 -17.15 -5.43 9.23
N ILE A 591 -16.87 -5.15 7.96
CA ILE A 591 -17.70 -4.24 7.14
C ILE A 591 -19.10 -4.83 6.94
N THR A 592 -19.21 -6.15 6.71
CA THR A 592 -20.50 -6.84 6.55
C THR A 592 -21.31 -6.73 7.83
N LEU A 593 -20.71 -7.04 8.99
CA LEU A 593 -21.35 -6.90 10.30
C LEU A 593 -21.86 -5.48 10.54
N PHE A 594 -21.01 -4.47 10.33
CA PHE A 594 -21.40 -3.07 10.55
C PHE A 594 -22.56 -2.63 9.64
N ASN A 595 -22.53 -3.00 8.36
CA ASN A 595 -23.60 -2.67 7.43
C ASN A 595 -24.92 -3.34 7.82
N LEU A 596 -24.91 -4.62 8.19
CA LEU A 596 -26.11 -5.34 8.63
C LEU A 596 -26.72 -4.71 9.89
N LEU A 597 -25.89 -4.31 10.86
CA LEU A 597 -26.35 -3.58 12.05
C LEU A 597 -27.00 -2.24 11.69
N GLN A 598 -26.38 -1.46 10.82
CA GLN A 598 -26.92 -0.17 10.35
C GLN A 598 -28.24 -0.35 9.59
N GLU A 599 -28.35 -1.35 8.72
CA GLU A 599 -29.60 -1.65 8.00
C GLU A 599 -30.73 -2.10 8.93
N ARG A 600 -30.42 -2.84 10.00
CA ARG A 600 -31.38 -3.22 11.05
C ARG A 600 -31.79 -2.06 11.94
N GLY A 601 -31.12 -0.91 11.83
CA GLY A 601 -31.33 0.24 12.71
C GLY A 601 -30.76 0.04 14.12
N VAL A 602 -29.84 -0.91 14.30
CA VAL A 602 -29.15 -1.15 15.56
C VAL A 602 -28.05 -0.10 15.72
N PRO A 603 -28.02 0.67 16.83
CA PRO A 603 -26.94 1.62 17.08
C PRO A 603 -25.59 0.92 17.02
N SER A 604 -24.73 1.35 16.10
CA SER A 604 -23.44 0.71 15.89
C SER A 604 -22.35 1.70 15.51
N LYS A 605 -21.10 1.30 15.75
CA LYS A 605 -19.90 2.08 15.43
C LYS A 605 -18.84 1.14 14.86
N PHE A 606 -18.07 1.63 13.89
CA PHE A 606 -16.99 0.87 13.25
C PHE A 606 -15.65 1.58 13.46
N LEU A 607 -14.62 0.82 13.85
CA LEU A 607 -13.23 1.27 13.98
C LEU A 607 -12.35 0.34 13.13
N SER A 608 -11.46 0.92 12.34
CA SER A 608 -10.51 0.20 11.51
C SER A 608 -9.20 0.96 11.44
N PHE A 609 -8.09 0.24 11.56
CA PHE A 609 -6.76 0.76 11.33
C PHE A 609 -6.16 0.15 10.05
N PRO A 610 -5.69 0.96 9.08
CA PRO A 610 -5.11 0.45 7.84
C PRO A 610 -3.76 -0.27 8.02
N ASP A 611 -3.08 -0.02 9.13
CA ASP A 611 -1.72 -0.46 9.46
C ASP A 611 -1.68 -1.48 10.62
N GLU A 612 -2.84 -2.00 11.03
CA GLU A 612 -2.96 -3.06 12.02
C GLU A 612 -3.44 -4.36 11.37
N ASN A 613 -3.06 -5.49 11.97
CA ASN A 613 -3.45 -6.82 11.55
C ASN A 613 -4.63 -7.34 12.38
N HIS A 614 -4.73 -8.67 12.56
CA HIS A 614 -5.70 -9.34 13.46
C HIS A 614 -5.61 -8.90 14.94
N TRP A 615 -4.66 -8.01 15.25
CA TRP A 615 -4.52 -7.33 16.52
C TRP A 615 -4.24 -5.85 16.30
N VAL A 616 -4.51 -5.04 17.32
CA VAL A 616 -4.05 -3.64 17.40
C VAL A 616 -2.75 -3.59 18.21
N LEU A 617 -1.61 -3.54 17.52
CA LEU A 617 -0.27 -3.65 18.06
C LEU A 617 0.42 -2.29 18.24
N ASN A 618 0.18 -1.31 17.36
CA ASN A 618 0.81 0.00 17.51
C ASN A 618 0.29 0.70 18.77
N ARG A 619 1.21 1.29 19.54
CA ARG A 619 0.90 1.86 20.87
C ARG A 619 -0.15 2.97 20.81
N GLU A 620 -0.01 3.89 19.85
CA GLU A 620 -0.96 5.00 19.67
C GLU A 620 -2.33 4.51 19.18
N ASN A 621 -2.35 3.53 18.27
CA ASN A 621 -3.59 2.91 17.81
C ASN A 621 -4.28 2.16 18.96
N SER A 622 -3.53 1.47 19.82
CA SER A 622 -4.06 0.83 21.02
C SER A 622 -4.71 1.83 21.98
N LEU A 623 -4.15 3.04 22.15
CA LEU A 623 -4.78 4.10 22.93
C LEU A 623 -6.10 4.56 22.32
N VAL A 624 -6.17 4.72 21.00
CA VAL A 624 -7.43 5.03 20.29
C VAL A 624 -8.43 3.89 20.46
N TRP A 625 -8.01 2.64 20.30
CA TRP A 625 -8.84 1.46 20.47
C TRP A 625 -9.49 1.43 21.85
N HIS A 626 -8.71 1.57 22.92
CA HIS A 626 -9.23 1.64 24.29
C HIS A 626 -10.19 2.83 24.48
N ARG A 627 -9.78 4.03 24.06
CA ARG A 627 -10.58 5.25 24.24
C ARG A 627 -11.95 5.15 23.58
N GLU A 628 -12.01 4.68 22.33
CA GLU A 628 -13.26 4.61 21.57
C GLU A 628 -14.18 3.51 22.10
N ILE A 629 -13.64 2.36 22.50
CA ILE A 629 -14.40 1.27 23.13
C ILE A 629 -14.95 1.73 24.47
N PHE A 630 -14.13 2.29 25.36
CA PHE A 630 -14.56 2.74 26.68
C PHE A 630 -15.59 3.86 26.60
N ALA A 631 -15.43 4.79 25.66
CA ALA A 631 -16.45 5.82 25.40
C ALA A 631 -17.80 5.20 25.01
N TRP A 632 -17.79 4.12 24.21
CA TRP A 632 -19.00 3.42 23.79
C TRP A 632 -19.65 2.65 24.94
N ILE A 633 -18.92 1.76 25.61
CA ILE A 633 -19.49 0.90 26.64
C ILE A 633 -19.95 1.72 27.86
N ASN A 634 -19.22 2.78 28.23
CA ASN A 634 -19.59 3.65 29.36
C ASN A 634 -20.88 4.44 29.08
N HIS A 635 -21.09 4.84 27.81
CA HIS A 635 -22.31 5.53 27.41
C HIS A 635 -23.56 4.66 27.64
N TYR A 636 -23.51 3.39 27.22
CA TYR A 636 -24.67 2.49 27.32
C TYR A 636 -24.83 1.83 28.70
N SER A 637 -23.74 1.60 29.43
CA SER A 637 -23.78 1.08 30.81
C SER A 637 -24.17 2.15 31.84
N GLY A 638 -24.16 3.43 31.45
CA GLY A 638 -24.50 4.55 32.34
C GLY A 638 -23.39 4.94 33.32
N ILE A 639 -22.15 4.44 33.13
CA ILE A 639 -20.98 4.92 33.87
C ILE A 639 -20.70 6.37 33.44
N LYS A 640 -20.88 7.30 34.39
CA LYS A 640 -20.64 8.72 34.15
C LYS A 640 -19.15 8.96 33.92
N LYS A 641 -18.84 9.61 32.80
CA LYS A 641 -17.51 10.03 32.36
C LYS A 641 -16.76 10.72 33.51
N VAL A 642 -15.85 10.02 34.17
CA VAL A 642 -14.75 10.68 34.87
C VAL A 642 -13.80 11.08 33.76
N MET A 643 -13.95 12.30 33.25
CA MET A 643 -12.90 12.89 32.42
C MET A 643 -11.67 12.98 33.33
N PRO A 644 -10.53 12.34 33.01
CA PRO A 644 -9.30 12.63 33.71
C PRO A 644 -9.07 14.14 33.57
N SER A 645 -8.98 14.84 34.70
CA SER A 645 -8.51 16.22 34.72
C SER A 645 -7.19 16.31 33.96
N ASP A 646 -7.00 17.38 33.19
CA ASP A 646 -5.80 17.80 32.46
C ASP A 646 -4.44 17.44 33.10
N GLN A 647 -4.10 16.14 33.15
CA GLN A 647 -2.73 15.70 33.29
C GLN A 647 -2.16 15.75 31.88
N LYS A 648 -1.50 16.89 31.61
CA LYS A 648 -0.52 17.00 30.54
C LYS A 648 0.31 15.71 30.50
N PRO A 649 0.55 15.12 29.32
CA PRO A 649 1.57 14.08 29.21
C PRO A 649 2.89 14.61 29.79
N PRO A 650 3.65 13.80 30.55
CA PRO A 650 4.94 14.21 31.06
C PRO A 650 5.80 14.67 29.88
N SER A 651 6.27 15.92 29.98
CA SER A 651 7.10 16.55 28.96
C SER A 651 8.29 15.64 28.67
N ALA A 652 8.38 15.16 27.43
CA ALA A 652 9.65 14.68 26.89
C ALA A 652 10.70 15.75 27.14
N GLN A 653 11.74 15.40 27.88
CA GLN A 653 12.90 16.25 28.12
C GLN A 653 13.54 16.58 26.78
N ALA A 654 13.18 17.76 26.24
CA ALA A 654 13.91 18.36 25.14
C ALA A 654 15.26 18.84 25.68
N ILE A 655 16.31 18.17 25.23
CA ILE A 655 17.69 18.65 25.31
C ILE A 655 17.73 20.04 24.64
N SER A 656 18.05 21.06 25.44
CA SER A 656 18.20 22.44 24.97
C SER A 656 19.43 22.62 24.08
N PRO A 657 19.39 23.62 23.19
CA PRO A 657 20.47 24.60 23.17
C PRO A 657 19.95 26.04 23.34
N SER A 658 20.38 26.62 24.47
CA SER A 658 20.86 27.99 24.66
C SER A 658 20.23 29.17 23.87
N SER A 659 19.58 30.04 24.66
CA SER A 659 19.73 31.51 24.73
C SER A 659 19.56 32.37 23.47
N HIS A 660 18.53 33.23 23.48
CA HIS A 660 18.71 34.68 23.72
C HIS A 660 17.36 35.41 23.90
N ASP A 661 17.13 35.88 25.12
CA ASP A 661 16.93 37.30 25.47
C ASP A 661 15.94 38.14 24.62
N ARG A 662 14.75 38.46 25.18
CA ARG A 662 14.41 39.81 25.71
C ARG A 662 12.89 40.12 25.76
N THR A 663 12.45 40.40 27.00
CA THR A 663 11.57 41.49 27.45
C THR A 663 10.11 41.61 26.97
N SER A 664 9.21 41.28 27.90
CA SER A 664 7.94 41.95 28.30
C SER A 664 8.02 43.51 28.27
N PRO A 665 6.94 44.33 28.38
CA PRO A 665 5.76 44.07 29.24
C PRO A 665 4.36 44.66 28.87
N ALA A 666 3.34 43.97 29.41
CA ALA A 666 2.20 44.41 30.25
C ALA A 666 1.30 45.63 29.96
N SER A 667 0.07 45.47 30.50
CA SER A 667 -0.96 46.46 30.93
C SER A 667 -2.05 46.79 29.88
N SER A 668 -3.32 47.01 30.20
CA SER A 668 -4.17 46.77 31.38
C SER A 668 -5.59 47.24 31.01
N ASP A 669 -6.61 46.52 31.48
CA ASP A 669 -7.96 46.97 31.85
C ASP A 669 -8.96 47.61 30.87
N THR A 670 -10.21 47.23 31.18
CA THR A 670 -11.52 47.89 30.99
C THR A 670 -12.31 47.72 29.68
N THR A 671 -13.09 46.63 29.68
CA THR A 671 -14.55 46.53 29.40
C THR A 671 -15.28 47.73 28.77
N ILE A 672 -15.75 47.57 27.52
CA ILE A 672 -17.00 48.15 26.99
C ILE A 672 -17.64 47.19 25.95
N VAL A 673 -18.75 46.56 26.36
CA VAL A 673 -20.04 46.37 25.64
C VAL A 673 -20.07 45.65 24.26
N ASP A 674 -20.44 44.37 24.31
CA ASP A 674 -21.60 43.71 23.66
C ASP A 674 -21.92 43.79 22.14
N GLU A 675 -21.03 44.22 21.24
CA GLU A 675 -21.28 44.05 19.78
C GLU A 675 -20.28 43.14 19.02
N GLU A 676 -19.13 42.79 19.61
CA GLU A 676 -18.09 41.97 18.94
C GLU A 676 -18.28 40.44 19.10
N LYS A 677 -19.20 40.01 19.97
CA LYS A 677 -19.41 38.58 20.30
C LYS A 677 -20.27 37.80 19.31
N ASN A 678 -21.04 38.48 18.45
CA ASN A 678 -21.81 37.79 17.40
C ASN A 678 -21.00 37.58 16.12
N GLU A 679 -20.09 38.49 15.76
CA GLU A 679 -19.20 38.31 14.60
C GLU A 679 -18.11 37.27 14.87
N THR A 680 -17.57 37.21 16.09
CA THR A 680 -16.61 36.17 16.47
C THR A 680 -17.25 34.79 16.62
N ALA A 681 -18.50 34.68 17.09
CA ALA A 681 -19.22 33.40 17.13
C ALA A 681 -19.60 32.91 15.72
N GLU A 682 -20.02 33.80 14.81
CA GLU A 682 -20.27 33.45 13.41
C GLU A 682 -18.98 33.11 12.66
N GLU A 683 -17.86 33.81 12.89
CA GLU A 683 -16.55 33.44 12.31
C GLU A 683 -16.04 32.11 12.86
N THR A 684 -16.26 31.79 14.14
CA THR A 684 -15.81 30.52 14.73
C THR A 684 -16.69 29.36 14.28
N VAL A 685 -18.01 29.56 14.14
CA VAL A 685 -18.93 28.55 13.57
C VAL A 685 -18.64 28.35 12.09
N ARG A 686 -18.35 29.42 11.34
CA ARG A 686 -17.99 29.38 9.93
C ARG A 686 -16.62 28.76 9.69
N SER A 687 -15.61 29.06 10.51
CA SER A 687 -14.30 28.41 10.39
C SER A 687 -14.37 26.91 10.73
N ARG A 688 -15.26 26.53 11.64
CA ARG A 688 -15.49 25.14 12.04
C ARG A 688 -16.31 24.36 11.01
N THR A 689 -17.34 24.96 10.42
CA THR A 689 -18.06 24.37 9.28
C THR A 689 -17.21 24.34 8.01
N ASP A 690 -16.35 25.34 7.79
CA ASP A 690 -15.40 25.34 6.68
C ASP A 690 -14.34 24.24 6.88
N SER A 691 -13.78 24.06 8.08
CA SER A 691 -12.84 22.96 8.38
C SER A 691 -13.47 21.58 8.27
N GLU A 692 -14.71 21.40 8.76
CA GLU A 692 -15.46 20.14 8.63
C GLU A 692 -15.81 19.85 7.17
N SER A 693 -16.13 20.89 6.38
CA SER A 693 -16.38 20.76 4.95
C SER A 693 -15.12 20.47 4.14
N GLU A 694 -13.97 20.99 4.56
CA GLU A 694 -12.67 20.75 3.92
C GLU A 694 -12.18 19.33 4.21
N GLU A 695 -12.38 18.84 5.44
CA GLU A 695 -12.10 17.46 5.80
C GLU A 695 -13.05 16.47 5.09
N GLU A 696 -14.35 16.77 4.97
CA GLU A 696 -15.28 15.96 4.18
C GLU A 696 -14.94 16.00 2.68
N ASN A 697 -14.54 17.15 2.12
CA ASN A 697 -14.07 17.24 0.74
C ASN A 697 -12.82 16.39 0.51
N GLN A 698 -11.86 16.40 1.45
CA GLN A 698 -10.65 15.59 1.35
C GLN A 698 -10.95 14.08 1.45
N LYS A 699 -11.88 13.68 2.32
CA LYS A 699 -12.37 12.29 2.41
C LYS A 699 -13.10 11.87 1.13
N ALA A 700 -13.91 12.75 0.55
CA ALA A 700 -14.59 12.51 -0.72
C ALA A 700 -13.60 12.33 -1.89
N LEU A 701 -12.56 13.16 -1.93
CA LEU A 701 -11.47 13.03 -2.90
C LEU A 701 -10.72 11.71 -2.75
N ASN A 702 -10.34 11.34 -1.52
CA ASN A 702 -9.63 10.10 -1.24
C ASN A 702 -10.48 8.85 -1.55
N ALA A 703 -11.80 8.91 -1.30
CA ALA A 703 -12.72 7.81 -1.62
C ALA A 703 -13.02 7.70 -3.12
N ALA A 704 -13.20 8.83 -3.82
CA ALA A 704 -13.36 8.85 -5.27
C ALA A 704 -12.08 8.39 -6.02
N TRP A 705 -10.90 8.52 -5.38
CA TRP A 705 -9.60 8.12 -5.92
C TRP A 705 -8.97 6.91 -5.20
N GLY A 706 -9.76 6.19 -4.41
CA GLY A 706 -9.36 4.93 -3.78
C GLY A 706 -9.13 3.81 -4.80
N LYS A 707 -9.06 2.56 -4.33
CA LYS A 707 -8.78 1.37 -5.17
C LYS A 707 -9.61 1.31 -6.46
N HIS A 708 -10.90 1.67 -6.40
CA HIS A 708 -11.81 1.63 -7.56
C HIS A 708 -11.70 2.87 -8.47
N GLY A 709 -11.39 4.05 -7.93
CA GLY A 709 -11.12 5.26 -8.72
C GLY A 709 -9.84 5.16 -9.54
N ARG A 710 -8.84 4.41 -9.03
CA ARG A 710 -7.64 4.07 -9.82
C ARG A 710 -8.01 3.26 -11.06
N THR A 711 -8.83 2.21 -10.93
CA THR A 711 -9.31 1.40 -12.07
C THR A 711 -9.97 2.23 -13.18
N TRP A 712 -10.71 3.28 -12.80
CA TRP A 712 -11.30 4.21 -13.76
C TRP A 712 -10.25 4.97 -14.60
N MET A 713 -9.13 5.38 -14.01
CA MET A 713 -8.04 6.04 -14.76
C MET A 713 -7.44 5.12 -15.83
N TRP A 714 -7.25 3.84 -15.52
CA TRP A 714 -6.73 2.85 -16.47
C TRP A 714 -7.63 2.71 -17.69
N ILE A 715 -8.95 2.76 -17.49
CA ILE A 715 -9.94 2.58 -18.55
C ILE A 715 -10.05 3.82 -19.43
N GLY A 716 -9.98 5.02 -18.85
CA GLY A 716 -9.91 6.27 -19.62
C GLY A 716 -8.67 6.35 -20.53
N GLU A 717 -7.51 5.89 -20.05
CA GLU A 717 -6.30 5.81 -20.87
C GLU A 717 -6.39 4.70 -21.94
N LEU A 718 -7.06 3.59 -21.61
CA LEU A 718 -7.28 2.48 -22.54
C LEU A 718 -8.17 2.91 -23.70
N ASP A 719 -9.24 3.65 -23.40
CA ASP A 719 -10.05 4.32 -24.41
C ASP A 719 -9.18 5.24 -25.29
N TYR A 720 -8.43 6.16 -24.68
CA TYR A 720 -7.64 7.15 -25.42
C TYR A 720 -6.68 6.50 -26.43
N THR A 721 -5.98 5.44 -26.02
CA THR A 721 -5.02 4.73 -26.87
C THR A 721 -5.69 3.86 -27.95
N THR A 722 -6.78 3.16 -27.62
CA THR A 722 -7.50 2.32 -28.59
C THR A 722 -8.26 3.14 -29.64
N ILE A 723 -8.97 4.20 -29.25
CA ILE A 723 -9.73 5.07 -30.18
C ILE A 723 -8.79 5.74 -31.18
N TYR A 724 -7.63 6.23 -30.71
CA TYR A 724 -6.61 6.81 -31.60
C TYR A 724 -6.13 5.81 -32.66
N ASN A 725 -5.95 4.54 -32.31
CA ASN A 725 -5.56 3.53 -33.29
C ASN A 725 -6.73 3.20 -34.24
N TYR A 726 -7.94 2.98 -33.73
CA TYR A 726 -9.12 2.69 -34.55
C TYR A 726 -9.47 3.81 -35.53
N GLN A 727 -9.19 5.08 -35.22
CA GLN A 727 -9.47 6.19 -36.13
C GLN A 727 -8.63 6.11 -37.43
N ASN A 728 -7.42 5.55 -37.37
CA ASN A 728 -6.59 5.33 -38.56
C ASN A 728 -7.26 4.33 -39.51
N TYR A 729 -7.81 3.25 -38.95
CA TYR A 729 -8.58 2.26 -39.71
C TYR A 729 -9.93 2.78 -40.17
N ALA A 730 -10.63 3.56 -39.35
CA ALA A 730 -11.88 4.20 -39.74
C ALA A 730 -11.69 5.16 -40.92
N ALA A 731 -10.68 6.04 -40.84
CA ALA A 731 -10.34 6.94 -41.94
C ALA A 731 -9.92 6.15 -43.20
N SER A 732 -9.14 5.09 -43.04
CA SER A 732 -8.76 4.19 -44.14
C SER A 732 -9.94 3.49 -44.82
N ASP A 733 -10.90 3.00 -44.03
CA ASP A 733 -12.10 2.29 -44.48
C ASP A 733 -13.07 3.22 -45.23
N PHE A 734 -13.10 4.50 -44.87
CA PHE A 734 -13.83 5.53 -45.61
C PHE A 734 -13.05 6.15 -46.79
N GLY A 735 -11.78 5.79 -46.99
CA GLY A 735 -10.93 6.38 -48.03
C GLY A 735 -10.50 7.82 -47.75
N GLU A 736 -10.40 8.20 -46.48
CA GLU A 736 -10.20 9.58 -46.02
C GLU A 736 -8.98 9.71 -45.08
N ILE A 737 -7.96 8.85 -45.22
CA ILE A 737 -6.74 8.93 -44.37
C ILE A 737 -6.06 10.31 -44.46
N ALA A 738 -6.17 10.97 -45.61
CA ALA A 738 -5.67 12.32 -45.83
C ALA A 738 -6.29 13.36 -44.89
N LEU A 739 -7.50 13.10 -44.36
CA LEU A 739 -8.20 14.00 -43.43
C LEU A 739 -7.85 13.77 -41.96
N LEU A 740 -6.96 12.83 -41.62
CA LEU A 740 -6.53 12.61 -40.22
C LEU A 740 -6.00 13.88 -39.55
N GLY A 741 -5.18 14.66 -40.26
CA GLY A 741 -4.69 15.95 -39.73
C GLY A 741 -5.83 16.92 -39.39
N ALA A 742 -6.87 16.99 -40.23
CA ALA A 742 -8.04 17.83 -39.99
C ALA A 742 -8.89 17.31 -38.81
N LEU A 743 -9.13 16.00 -38.73
CA LEU A 743 -9.85 15.35 -37.62
C LEU A 743 -9.17 15.66 -36.27
N MET A 744 -7.86 15.43 -36.18
CA MET A 744 -7.07 15.71 -34.97
C MET A 744 -7.05 17.20 -34.63
N THR A 745 -6.98 18.08 -35.64
CA THR A 745 -7.03 19.54 -35.47
C THR A 745 -8.35 19.96 -34.81
N VAL A 746 -9.50 19.47 -35.31
CA VAL A 746 -10.81 19.79 -34.73
C VAL A 746 -10.89 19.33 -33.27
N GLY A 747 -10.55 18.06 -33.00
CA GLY A 747 -10.67 17.49 -31.65
C GLY A 747 -9.80 18.21 -30.63
N THR A 748 -8.57 18.56 -31.01
CA THR A 748 -7.62 19.29 -30.14
C THR A 748 -8.03 20.75 -29.88
N ILE A 749 -8.67 21.44 -30.84
CA ILE A 749 -9.24 22.79 -30.61
C ILE A 749 -10.38 22.71 -29.60
N VAL A 750 -11.30 21.77 -29.80
CA VAL A 750 -12.40 21.51 -28.87
C VAL A 750 -11.84 21.23 -27.48
N ALA A 751 -10.80 20.39 -27.42
CA ALA A 751 -10.15 20.06 -26.17
C ALA A 751 -9.38 21.22 -25.52
N ALA A 752 -8.81 22.15 -26.29
CA ALA A 752 -8.16 23.32 -25.74
C ALA A 752 -9.17 24.27 -25.07
N VAL A 753 -10.29 24.54 -25.76
CA VAL A 753 -11.25 25.59 -25.34
C VAL A 753 -12.23 25.12 -24.28
N LEU A 754 -12.56 23.81 -24.23
CA LEU A 754 -13.55 23.31 -23.27
C LEU A 754 -13.02 23.12 -21.86
N LYS A 755 -11.71 23.14 -21.62
CA LYS A 755 -11.14 22.94 -20.27
C LYS A 755 -11.65 24.00 -19.26
N PRO A 756 -11.56 25.33 -19.54
CA PRO A 756 -12.01 26.31 -18.56
C PRO A 756 -13.52 26.32 -18.28
N PRO A 757 -14.43 26.22 -19.29
CA PRO A 757 -15.86 26.13 -19.00
C PRO A 757 -16.23 24.83 -18.26
N LEU A 758 -15.61 23.69 -18.57
CA LEU A 758 -15.87 22.43 -17.85
C LEU A 758 -15.39 22.47 -16.40
N ALA A 759 -14.23 23.08 -16.13
CA ALA A 759 -13.77 23.34 -14.75
C ALA A 759 -14.79 24.20 -13.98
N LYS A 760 -15.31 25.26 -14.60
CA LYS A 760 -16.31 26.12 -13.96
C LYS A 760 -17.67 25.44 -13.78
N ILE A 761 -18.11 24.62 -14.75
CA ILE A 761 -19.32 23.79 -14.64
C ILE A 761 -19.20 22.86 -13.43
N SER A 762 -18.03 22.23 -13.26
CA SER A 762 -17.73 21.38 -12.10
C SER A 762 -17.86 22.12 -10.76
N ASP A 763 -17.39 23.37 -10.69
CA ASP A 763 -17.54 24.21 -9.49
C ASP A 763 -19.01 24.59 -9.17
N VAL A 764 -19.84 24.80 -10.21
CA VAL A 764 -21.19 25.35 -10.07
C VAL A 764 -22.26 24.28 -9.93
N VAL A 765 -22.17 23.24 -10.75
CA VAL A 765 -23.17 22.17 -10.82
C VAL A 765 -22.88 21.09 -9.79
N GLY A 766 -21.60 20.78 -9.57
CA GLY A 766 -21.12 19.68 -8.76
C GLY A 766 -20.19 18.76 -9.57
N ARG A 767 -19.16 18.20 -8.91
CA ARG A 767 -18.16 17.32 -9.55
C ARG A 767 -18.84 16.05 -10.09
N ALA A 768 -19.78 15.46 -9.36
CA ALA A 768 -20.44 14.20 -9.71
C ALA A 768 -21.34 14.32 -10.95
N GLU A 769 -22.15 15.37 -11.03
CA GLU A 769 -23.04 15.63 -12.18
C GLU A 769 -22.23 15.98 -13.43
N THR A 770 -21.10 16.67 -13.25
CA THR A 770 -20.18 16.98 -14.36
C THR A 770 -19.55 15.71 -14.89
N TYR A 771 -19.11 14.78 -14.03
CA TYR A 771 -18.71 13.44 -14.45
C TYR A 771 -19.83 12.73 -15.22
N GLY A 772 -21.05 12.70 -14.69
CA GLY A 772 -22.20 12.07 -15.38
C GLY A 772 -22.46 12.65 -16.79
N ALA A 773 -22.38 13.98 -16.95
CA ALA A 773 -22.57 14.63 -18.25
C ALA A 773 -21.43 14.31 -19.23
N VAL A 774 -20.19 14.25 -18.75
CA VAL A 774 -19.00 13.90 -19.54
C VAL A 774 -19.08 12.43 -20.02
N ILE A 775 -19.51 11.51 -19.17
CA ILE A 775 -19.73 10.10 -19.54
C ILE A 775 -20.85 9.96 -20.57
N ALA A 776 -21.93 10.71 -20.44
CA ALA A 776 -22.99 10.71 -21.45
C ALA A 776 -22.46 11.14 -22.82
N CYS A 777 -21.56 12.13 -22.87
CA CYS A 777 -20.89 12.53 -24.11
C CYS A 777 -20.05 11.38 -24.69
N TYR A 778 -19.27 10.68 -23.87
CA TYR A 778 -18.52 9.50 -24.32
C TYR A 778 -19.42 8.42 -24.92
N VAL A 779 -20.51 8.03 -24.24
CA VAL A 779 -21.45 7.00 -24.73
C VAL A 779 -22.06 7.41 -26.06
N VAL A 780 -22.57 8.64 -26.16
CA VAL A 780 -23.14 9.15 -27.41
C VAL A 780 -22.10 9.15 -28.53
N SER A 781 -20.88 9.58 -28.22
CA SER A 781 -19.76 9.55 -29.16
C SER A 781 -19.47 8.14 -29.67
N TYR A 782 -19.30 7.15 -28.80
CA TYR A 782 -19.00 5.78 -29.21
C TYR A 782 -20.07 5.21 -30.12
N ILE A 783 -21.35 5.45 -29.80
CA ILE A 783 -22.48 5.03 -30.63
C ILE A 783 -22.42 5.72 -32.00
N LEU A 784 -22.17 7.03 -32.06
CA LEU A 784 -22.07 7.78 -33.31
C LEU A 784 -20.90 7.32 -34.17
N CYS A 785 -19.71 7.11 -33.57
CA CYS A 785 -18.53 6.65 -34.27
C CYS A 785 -18.67 5.20 -34.76
N ALA A 786 -19.19 4.29 -33.93
CA ALA A 786 -19.39 2.88 -34.29
C ALA A 786 -20.49 2.69 -35.36
N SER A 787 -21.53 3.54 -35.35
CA SER A 787 -22.62 3.51 -36.34
C SER A 787 -22.37 4.40 -37.57
N ALA A 788 -21.19 5.02 -37.68
CA ALA A 788 -20.87 5.94 -38.76
C ALA A 788 -20.93 5.25 -40.13
N ARG A 789 -21.69 5.86 -41.05
CA ARG A 789 -21.79 5.44 -42.46
C ARG A 789 -21.01 6.36 -43.41
N SER A 790 -20.47 7.46 -42.89
CA SER A 790 -19.59 8.37 -43.61
C SER A 790 -18.55 8.94 -42.66
N PHE A 791 -17.43 9.39 -43.21
CA PHE A 791 -16.38 10.03 -42.41
C PHE A 791 -16.86 11.34 -41.75
N GLY A 792 -17.78 12.07 -42.40
CA GLY A 792 -18.43 13.25 -41.80
C GLY A 792 -19.23 12.91 -40.53
N GLN A 793 -19.96 11.79 -40.54
CA GLN A 793 -20.67 11.31 -39.34
C GLN A 793 -19.68 10.89 -38.24
N TYR A 794 -18.57 10.26 -38.62
CA TYR A 794 -17.50 9.88 -37.70
C TYR A 794 -16.86 11.12 -37.04
N ILE A 795 -16.54 12.17 -37.82
CA ILE A 795 -16.04 13.46 -37.31
C ILE A 795 -17.04 14.05 -36.30
N GLY A 796 -18.34 14.01 -36.60
CA GLY A 796 -19.38 14.46 -35.68
C GLY A 796 -19.35 13.73 -34.34
N GLY A 797 -19.20 12.40 -34.36
CA GLY A 797 -19.00 11.60 -33.15
C GLY A 797 -17.69 11.96 -32.42
N TYR A 798 -16.58 12.11 -33.14
CA TYR A 798 -15.27 12.45 -32.59
C TYR A 798 -15.21 13.85 -31.95
N ILE A 799 -16.02 14.81 -32.41
CA ILE A 799 -16.17 16.10 -31.73
C ILE A 799 -16.79 15.89 -30.35
N VAL A 800 -17.84 15.06 -30.26
CA VAL A 800 -18.48 14.71 -28.98
C VAL A 800 -17.51 13.91 -28.09
N TYR A 801 -16.71 13.01 -28.67
CA TYR A 801 -15.61 12.31 -27.99
C TYR A 801 -14.68 13.30 -27.30
N SER A 802 -14.26 14.34 -28.04
CA SER A 802 -13.32 15.34 -27.56
C SER A 802 -13.88 16.13 -26.36
N VAL A 803 -15.20 16.35 -26.29
CA VAL A 803 -15.86 16.92 -25.10
C VAL A 803 -15.73 16.00 -23.89
N GLY A 804 -16.05 14.71 -24.07
CA GLY A 804 -15.92 13.69 -23.03
C GLY A 804 -14.48 13.57 -22.52
N GLN A 805 -13.53 13.47 -23.44
CA GLN A 805 -12.10 13.35 -23.15
C GLN A 805 -11.56 14.55 -22.39
N THR A 806 -11.94 15.76 -22.78
CA THR A 806 -11.48 16.98 -22.13
C THR A 806 -12.05 17.14 -20.73
N GLY A 807 -13.35 16.86 -20.56
CA GLY A 807 -14.00 16.90 -19.25
C GLY A 807 -13.37 15.93 -18.28
N MET A 808 -13.04 14.73 -18.75
CA MET A 808 -12.38 13.72 -17.95
C MET A 808 -10.99 14.17 -17.49
N GLN A 809 -10.16 14.65 -18.42
CA GLN A 809 -8.80 15.09 -18.11
C GLN A 809 -8.77 16.26 -17.12
N ILE A 810 -9.63 17.27 -17.29
CA ILE A 810 -9.62 18.44 -16.40
C ILE A 810 -10.12 18.10 -15.00
N LEU A 811 -11.15 17.26 -14.88
CA LEU A 811 -11.66 16.81 -13.58
C LEU A 811 -10.57 16.04 -12.83
N ASN A 812 -9.77 15.22 -13.51
CA ASN A 812 -8.65 14.52 -12.89
C ASN A 812 -7.54 15.47 -12.42
N GLN A 813 -7.16 16.45 -13.23
CA GLN A 813 -6.08 17.36 -12.89
C GLN A 813 -6.42 18.36 -11.78
N ILE A 814 -7.68 18.80 -11.70
CA ILE A 814 -8.16 19.65 -10.59
C ILE A 814 -7.92 18.93 -9.25
N ILE A 815 -8.23 17.63 -9.19
CA ILE A 815 -8.09 16.84 -7.97
C ILE A 815 -6.63 16.69 -7.55
N VAL A 816 -5.71 16.48 -8.51
CA VAL A 816 -4.26 16.36 -8.24
C VAL A 816 -3.66 17.68 -7.74
N ALA A 817 -4.13 18.81 -8.27
CA ALA A 817 -3.69 20.13 -7.86
C ALA A 817 -4.15 20.47 -6.43
N ASP A 818 -5.32 19.97 -6.01
CA ASP A 818 -5.89 20.21 -4.67
C ASP A 818 -5.09 19.48 -3.56
N ILE A 819 -4.38 18.38 -3.88
CA ILE A 819 -3.73 17.50 -2.88
C ILE A 819 -2.19 17.58 -2.83
N THR A 820 -1.53 18.46 -3.62
CA THR A 820 -0.05 18.45 -3.76
C THR A 820 0.64 19.80 -3.49
N THR A 821 1.80 19.76 -2.81
CA THR A 821 2.66 20.93 -2.55
C THR A 821 3.60 21.25 -3.73
N SER A 822 4.16 22.47 -3.82
CA SER A 822 4.97 22.89 -4.98
C SER A 822 6.25 22.09 -5.19
N ARG A 823 6.87 21.58 -4.13
CA ARG A 823 8.08 20.74 -4.20
C ARG A 823 7.79 19.37 -4.83
N TRP A 824 6.62 18.81 -4.53
CA TRP A 824 6.22 17.49 -5.02
C TRP A 824 5.50 17.55 -6.37
N ARG A 825 5.04 18.73 -6.79
CA ARG A 825 4.14 18.90 -7.94
C ARG A 825 4.67 18.30 -9.25
N GLY A 826 5.96 18.45 -9.54
CA GLY A 826 6.57 17.83 -10.73
C GLY A 826 6.52 16.30 -10.70
N LEU A 827 6.83 15.70 -9.55
CA LEU A 827 6.78 14.25 -9.37
C LEU A 827 5.34 13.72 -9.30
N ALA A 828 4.45 14.43 -8.61
CA ALA A 828 3.04 14.06 -8.50
C ALA A 828 2.31 14.10 -9.85
N ASN A 829 2.55 15.13 -10.67
CA ASN A 829 2.00 15.19 -12.04
C ASN A 829 2.48 14.01 -12.90
N ALA A 830 3.75 13.60 -12.74
CA ALA A 830 4.29 12.45 -13.46
C ALA A 830 3.72 11.12 -12.96
N LEU A 831 3.50 10.96 -11.65
CA LEU A 831 2.91 9.75 -11.05
C LEU A 831 1.47 9.50 -11.52
N VAL A 832 0.70 10.55 -11.76
CA VAL A 832 -0.68 10.44 -12.28
C VAL A 832 -0.72 9.83 -13.68
N SER A 833 0.37 9.97 -14.45
CA SER A 833 0.50 9.44 -15.81
C SER A 833 1.07 8.02 -15.86
N LEU A 834 1.38 7.41 -14.70
CA LEU A 834 1.99 6.08 -14.61
C LEU A 834 1.19 4.95 -15.30
N PRO A 835 -0.16 4.94 -15.30
CA PRO A 835 -0.92 3.92 -16.04
C PRO A 835 -0.57 3.85 -17.53
N PHE A 836 -0.17 4.97 -18.14
CA PHE A 836 0.24 5.04 -19.54
C PHE A 836 1.51 4.21 -19.86
N MET A 837 2.26 3.75 -18.85
CA MET A 837 3.39 2.84 -19.06
C MET A 837 2.98 1.43 -19.46
N ILE A 838 1.73 1.04 -19.20
CA ILE A 838 1.23 -0.32 -19.42
C ILE A 838 0.12 -0.30 -20.47
N VAL A 839 -0.77 0.69 -20.40
CA VAL A 839 -2.00 0.77 -21.19
C VAL A 839 -1.77 0.70 -22.71
N PRO A 840 -0.83 1.45 -23.33
CA PRO A 840 -0.60 1.37 -24.77
C PRO A 840 -0.26 -0.04 -25.25
N TRP A 841 0.49 -0.81 -24.45
CA TRP A 841 0.85 -2.19 -24.79
C TRP A 841 -0.38 -3.10 -24.75
N CYS A 842 -1.23 -2.96 -23.73
CA CYS A 842 -2.52 -3.66 -23.68
C CYS A 842 -3.43 -3.25 -24.84
N SER A 843 -3.48 -1.95 -25.15
CA SER A 843 -4.28 -1.41 -26.25
C SER A 843 -3.89 -2.01 -27.60
N ALA A 844 -2.59 -2.28 -27.81
CA ALA A 844 -2.07 -2.87 -29.04
C ALA A 844 -2.66 -4.27 -29.29
N PHE A 845 -2.68 -5.12 -28.25
CA PHE A 845 -3.29 -6.46 -28.35
C PHE A 845 -4.80 -6.40 -28.55
N ILE A 846 -5.48 -5.45 -27.89
CA ILE A 846 -6.92 -5.27 -28.04
C ILE A 846 -7.27 -4.81 -29.45
N VAL A 847 -6.54 -3.82 -29.98
CA VAL A 847 -6.74 -3.30 -31.34
C VAL A 847 -6.48 -4.37 -32.37
N ASP A 848 -5.37 -5.11 -32.26
CA ASP A 848 -5.03 -6.21 -33.15
C ASP A 848 -6.12 -7.30 -33.14
N GLY A 849 -6.49 -7.78 -31.95
CA GLY A 849 -7.54 -8.80 -31.79
C GLY A 849 -8.91 -8.33 -32.29
N ALA A 850 -9.29 -7.08 -32.02
CA ALA A 850 -10.56 -6.53 -32.46
C ALA A 850 -10.61 -6.38 -33.99
N LEU A 851 -9.55 -5.85 -34.61
CA LEU A 851 -9.46 -5.71 -36.06
C LEU A 851 -9.47 -7.07 -36.76
N ALA A 852 -8.86 -8.10 -36.18
CA ALA A 852 -8.86 -9.46 -36.71
C ALA A 852 -10.23 -10.17 -36.61
N THR A 853 -11.15 -9.71 -35.75
CA THR A 853 -12.40 -10.43 -35.43
C THR A 853 -13.67 -9.60 -35.66
N ILE A 854 -13.87 -8.56 -34.85
CA ILE A 854 -15.13 -7.79 -34.73
C ILE A 854 -15.09 -6.46 -35.49
N GLY A 855 -13.91 -6.04 -35.95
CA GLY A 855 -13.66 -4.79 -36.66
C GLY A 855 -13.60 -3.56 -35.75
N TRP A 856 -13.06 -2.46 -36.30
CA TRP A 856 -12.88 -1.21 -35.55
C TRP A 856 -14.18 -0.62 -35.01
N ARG A 857 -15.32 -0.85 -35.68
CA ARG A 857 -16.63 -0.35 -35.24
C ARG A 857 -17.03 -0.90 -33.89
N TRP A 858 -16.93 -2.22 -33.71
CA TRP A 858 -17.17 -2.85 -32.42
C TRP A 858 -16.03 -2.61 -31.42
N GLY A 859 -14.79 -2.46 -31.90
CA GLY A 859 -13.67 -1.98 -31.09
C GLY A 859 -13.94 -0.63 -30.41
N ILE A 860 -14.61 0.31 -31.10
CA ILE A 860 -15.10 1.55 -30.48
C ILE A 860 -16.38 1.28 -29.67
N GLY A 861 -17.31 0.50 -30.22
CA GLY A 861 -18.63 0.25 -29.64
C GLY A 861 -18.60 -0.42 -28.26
N MET A 862 -17.60 -1.25 -27.96
CA MET A 862 -17.48 -1.91 -26.65
C MET A 862 -17.32 -0.89 -25.50
N PHE A 863 -16.70 0.27 -25.75
CA PHE A 863 -16.55 1.31 -24.74
C PHE A 863 -17.87 2.01 -24.40
N ALA A 864 -18.90 1.94 -25.25
CA ALA A 864 -20.25 2.39 -24.90
C ALA A 864 -20.85 1.60 -23.73
N ILE A 865 -20.38 0.36 -23.50
CA ILE A 865 -20.80 -0.50 -22.41
C ILE A 865 -19.83 -0.40 -21.23
N ILE A 866 -18.52 -0.47 -21.52
CA ILE A 866 -17.47 -0.48 -20.49
C ILE A 866 -17.42 0.86 -19.74
N MET A 867 -17.47 1.99 -20.45
CA MET A 867 -17.26 3.31 -19.84
C MET A 867 -18.32 3.67 -18.78
N PRO A 868 -19.63 3.48 -19.01
CA PRO A 868 -20.64 3.72 -17.98
C PRO A 868 -20.43 2.87 -16.73
N VAL A 869 -20.24 1.56 -16.89
CA VAL A 869 -20.09 0.62 -15.77
C VAL A 869 -18.89 0.99 -14.90
N CYS A 870 -17.77 1.29 -15.54
CA CYS A 870 -16.55 1.62 -14.81
C CYS A 870 -16.61 3.02 -14.18
N SER A 871 -17.31 3.97 -14.80
CA SER A 871 -17.48 5.32 -14.25
C SER A 871 -18.36 5.37 -12.99
N LEU A 872 -19.21 4.35 -12.77
CA LEU A 872 -19.99 4.25 -11.52
C LEU A 872 -19.10 4.20 -10.28
N SER A 873 -17.89 3.65 -10.40
CA SER A 873 -16.92 3.60 -9.30
C SER A 873 -16.45 4.97 -8.82
N VAL A 874 -16.58 6.01 -9.65
CA VAL A 874 -16.22 7.40 -9.31
C VAL A 874 -17.49 8.23 -9.05
N ILE A 875 -18.53 8.05 -9.86
CA ILE A 875 -19.78 8.83 -9.76
C ILE A 875 -20.55 8.50 -8.47
N VAL A 876 -20.65 7.22 -8.09
CA VAL A 876 -21.45 6.79 -6.93
C VAL A 876 -20.88 7.33 -5.62
N PRO A 877 -19.56 7.23 -5.35
CA PRO A 877 -18.97 7.87 -4.17
C PRO A 877 -19.19 9.39 -4.16
N LEU A 878 -18.92 10.08 -5.27
CA LEU A 878 -19.07 11.55 -5.35
C LEU A 878 -20.51 12.01 -5.08
N LEU A 879 -21.53 11.32 -5.61
CA LEU A 879 -22.94 11.60 -5.31
C LEU A 879 -23.30 11.33 -3.85
N GLY A 880 -22.74 10.27 -3.26
CA GLY A 880 -22.91 9.95 -1.84
C GLY A 880 -22.38 11.05 -0.92
N PHE A 881 -21.19 11.57 -1.23
CA PHE A 881 -20.59 12.67 -0.47
C PHE A 881 -21.30 13.99 -0.67
N GLN A 882 -21.72 14.33 -1.89
CA GLN A 882 -22.45 15.56 -2.15
C GLN A 882 -23.75 15.63 -1.33
N ARG A 883 -24.48 14.51 -1.22
CA ARG A 883 -25.67 14.41 -0.37
C ARG A 883 -25.36 14.48 1.13
N ARG A 884 -24.15 14.08 1.55
CA ARG A 884 -23.69 14.14 2.94
C ARG A 884 -23.30 15.56 3.34
N LEU A 885 -22.57 16.26 2.47
CA LEU A 885 -22.23 17.68 2.61
C LEU A 885 -23.50 18.57 2.68
N GLU A 886 -24.53 18.25 1.90
CA GLU A 886 -25.84 18.92 1.95
C GLU A 886 -26.55 18.73 3.31
N ARG A 887 -26.31 17.62 4.01
CA ARG A 887 -26.85 17.37 5.36
C ARG A 887 -26.03 18.07 6.44
N VAL A 888 -24.70 18.06 6.33
CA VAL A 888 -23.78 18.73 7.27
C VAL A 888 -23.98 20.25 7.26
N ARG A 889 -24.25 20.84 6.09
CA ARG A 889 -24.59 22.27 5.95
C ARG A 889 -25.98 22.67 6.50
N GLY A 890 -26.71 21.73 7.09
CA GLY A 890 -28.05 21.92 7.63
C GLY A 890 -29.09 22.09 6.52
N GLY A 891 -30.07 21.19 6.47
CA GLY A 891 -31.16 21.16 5.47
C GLY A 891 -32.08 22.39 5.37
N GLY A 892 -31.68 23.54 5.93
CA GLY A 892 -32.33 24.85 5.85
C GLY A 892 -31.41 26.00 5.44
N ALA A 893 -30.10 25.80 5.24
CA ALA A 893 -29.24 26.77 4.55
C ALA A 893 -29.57 26.70 3.05
N ALA A 894 -30.73 27.25 2.71
CA ALA A 894 -31.25 27.36 1.36
C ALA A 894 -30.15 27.82 0.41
N LYS A 895 -29.92 27.03 -0.64
CA LYS A 895 -29.44 27.47 -1.96
C LYS A 895 -28.92 28.92 -1.97
N VAL A 896 -27.67 29.12 -1.53
CA VAL A 896 -26.82 30.07 -2.24
C VAL A 896 -26.17 29.33 -3.42
N ARG A 897 -26.96 28.49 -4.12
CA ARG A 897 -26.91 28.59 -5.58
C ARG A 897 -27.42 29.99 -5.86
N THR A 898 -26.50 30.96 -5.90
CA THR A 898 -26.73 32.18 -6.67
C THR A 898 -27.43 31.70 -7.93
N LYS A 899 -28.69 32.12 -8.15
CA LYS A 899 -29.36 31.86 -9.41
C LYS A 899 -28.57 32.64 -10.44
N THR A 900 -27.47 32.07 -10.90
CA THR A 900 -26.63 32.66 -11.91
C THR A 900 -27.52 32.65 -13.14
N THR A 901 -28.01 33.83 -13.52
CA THR A 901 -28.71 33.99 -14.79
C THR A 901 -27.80 33.45 -15.89
N VAL A 902 -28.36 32.94 -17.00
CA VAL A 902 -27.56 32.44 -18.13
C VAL A 902 -26.48 33.46 -18.53
N ARG A 903 -26.81 34.76 -18.45
CA ARG A 903 -25.87 35.87 -18.65
C ARG A 903 -24.76 35.94 -17.60
N GLY A 904 -25.09 35.79 -16.31
CA GLY A 904 -24.10 35.75 -15.24
C GLY A 904 -23.17 34.54 -15.32
N PHE A 905 -23.70 33.38 -15.71
CA PHE A 905 -22.90 32.17 -15.93
C PHE A 905 -21.98 32.32 -17.14
N ALA A 906 -22.51 32.82 -18.25
CA ALA A 906 -21.73 33.14 -19.46
C ALA A 906 -20.60 34.14 -19.19
N ALA A 907 -20.81 35.11 -18.30
CA ALA A 907 -19.78 36.05 -17.87
C ALA A 907 -18.70 35.43 -16.96
N GLN A 908 -19.00 34.35 -16.23
CA GLN A 908 -18.04 33.66 -15.37
C GLN A 908 -17.10 32.72 -16.11
N ILE A 909 -17.60 32.07 -17.18
CA ILE A 909 -16.78 31.19 -18.06
C ILE A 909 -16.14 31.95 -19.21
N ASP A 910 -16.39 33.24 -19.29
CA ASP A 910 -16.09 34.09 -20.43
C ASP A 910 -16.48 33.48 -21.77
N LEU A 911 -17.77 33.16 -21.92
CA LEU A 911 -18.29 32.50 -23.12
C LEU A 911 -17.97 33.28 -24.39
N GLY A 912 -17.97 34.61 -24.32
CA GLY A 912 -17.58 35.48 -25.45
C GLY A 912 -16.11 35.31 -25.83
N GLY A 913 -15.20 35.34 -24.85
CA GLY A 913 -13.77 35.11 -25.08
C GLY A 913 -13.50 33.71 -25.62
N MET A 914 -14.15 32.69 -25.06
CA MET A 914 -14.00 31.31 -25.51
C MET A 914 -14.55 31.06 -26.92
N LEU A 915 -15.67 31.68 -27.30
CA LEU A 915 -16.19 31.61 -28.66
C LEU A 915 -15.26 32.31 -29.65
N LEU A 916 -14.68 33.46 -29.29
CA LEU A 916 -13.71 34.17 -30.12
C LEU A 916 -12.41 33.38 -30.27
N LEU A 917 -11.94 32.73 -29.20
CA LEU A 917 -10.75 31.87 -29.23
C LEU A 917 -10.99 30.60 -30.07
N CYS A 918 -12.07 29.87 -29.82
CA CYS A 918 -12.41 28.65 -30.55
C CYS A 918 -12.67 28.94 -32.03
N GLY A 919 -13.56 29.91 -32.29
CA GLY A 919 -13.90 30.33 -33.64
C GLY A 919 -12.66 30.85 -34.37
N GLY A 920 -11.85 31.68 -33.72
CA GLY A 920 -10.61 32.21 -34.28
C GLY A 920 -9.62 31.11 -34.66
N CYS A 921 -9.30 30.21 -33.74
CA CYS A 921 -8.39 29.08 -34.00
C CYS A 921 -8.96 28.12 -35.05
N ALA A 922 -10.25 27.77 -35.00
CA ALA A 922 -10.88 26.87 -35.99
C ALA A 922 -10.89 27.49 -37.39
N MET A 923 -11.20 28.77 -37.51
CA MET A 923 -11.19 29.50 -38.79
C MET A 923 -9.78 29.69 -39.38
N ILE A 924 -8.72 29.55 -38.57
CA ILE A 924 -7.35 29.55 -39.09
C ILE A 924 -6.90 28.12 -39.42
N LEU A 925 -7.02 27.20 -38.46
CA LEU A 925 -6.37 25.89 -38.53
C LEU A 925 -7.12 24.89 -39.41
N LEU A 926 -8.47 24.92 -39.45
CA LEU A 926 -9.23 23.98 -40.29
C LEU A 926 -9.07 24.27 -41.78
N PRO A 927 -9.13 25.53 -42.25
CA PRO A 927 -8.83 25.83 -43.64
C PRO A 927 -7.41 25.45 -44.01
N VAL A 928 -6.43 25.66 -43.12
CA VAL A 928 -5.05 25.21 -43.34
C VAL A 928 -5.01 23.69 -43.54
N ALA A 929 -5.60 22.91 -42.63
CA ALA A 929 -5.61 21.45 -42.72
C ALA A 929 -6.34 20.91 -43.97
N LEU A 930 -7.36 21.62 -44.47
CA LEU A 930 -8.22 21.17 -45.57
C LEU A 930 -7.86 21.77 -46.94
N ALA A 931 -7.06 22.84 -46.99
CA ALA A 931 -6.79 23.59 -48.22
C ALA A 931 -6.23 22.72 -49.35
N GLY A 932 -5.41 21.71 -49.00
CA GLY A 932 -4.79 20.80 -49.95
C GLY A 932 -5.76 19.82 -50.63
N ASN A 933 -6.96 19.61 -50.09
CA ASN A 933 -7.92 18.61 -50.59
C ASN A 933 -9.01 19.18 -51.52
N SER A 934 -9.05 20.51 -51.73
CA SER A 934 -10.12 21.17 -52.50
C SER A 934 -9.72 21.54 -53.94
N ASN A 935 -10.66 21.43 -54.88
CA ASN A 935 -10.49 21.85 -56.27
C ASN A 935 -10.28 23.37 -56.33
N GLY A 936 -9.03 23.81 -56.52
CA GLY A 936 -8.63 25.23 -56.50
C GLY A 936 -7.48 25.56 -55.54
N SER A 937 -7.09 24.62 -54.66
CA SER A 937 -6.01 24.75 -53.66
C SER A 937 -6.13 26.02 -52.78
N TRP A 938 -5.05 26.45 -52.15
CA TRP A 938 -4.92 27.64 -51.28
C TRP A 938 -5.52 28.95 -51.80
N ARG A 939 -5.90 29.01 -53.09
CA ARG A 939 -6.52 30.17 -53.75
C ARG A 939 -8.05 30.15 -53.69
N ALA A 940 -8.68 29.06 -53.23
CA ALA A 940 -10.13 28.99 -53.09
C ALA A 940 -10.60 30.10 -52.12
N PRO A 941 -11.56 30.98 -52.49
CA PRO A 941 -11.87 32.19 -51.73
C PRO A 941 -12.22 31.97 -50.26
N TRP A 942 -12.80 30.82 -49.93
CA TRP A 942 -13.16 30.47 -48.55
C TRP A 942 -11.94 30.29 -47.63
N VAL A 943 -10.78 29.85 -48.15
CA VAL A 943 -9.56 29.59 -47.35
C VAL A 943 -8.97 30.88 -46.77
N PRO A 944 -8.53 31.88 -47.57
CA PRO A 944 -8.01 33.12 -47.03
C PRO A 944 -9.08 33.94 -46.32
N THR A 945 -10.36 33.84 -46.72
CA THR A 945 -11.46 34.53 -46.04
C THR A 945 -11.60 34.05 -44.59
N LEU A 946 -11.65 32.74 -44.36
CA LEU A 946 -11.73 32.19 -43.01
C LEU A 946 -10.47 32.50 -42.20
N ILE A 947 -9.27 32.40 -42.80
CA ILE A 947 -8.03 32.75 -42.09
C ILE A 947 -8.04 34.21 -41.63
N VAL A 948 -8.41 35.15 -42.51
CA VAL A 948 -8.51 36.58 -42.15
C VAL A 948 -9.57 36.81 -41.08
N LEU A 949 -10.75 36.21 -41.20
CA LEU A 949 -11.79 36.28 -40.17
C LEU A 949 -11.31 35.72 -38.83
N GLY A 950 -10.57 34.61 -38.85
CA GLY A 950 -9.98 34.01 -37.67
C GLY A 950 -8.95 34.91 -36.99
N VAL A 951 -8.07 35.55 -37.77
CA VAL A 951 -7.12 36.56 -37.24
C VAL A 951 -7.87 37.73 -36.62
N LEU A 952 -8.92 38.24 -37.28
CA LEU A 952 -9.76 39.30 -36.74
C LEU A 952 -10.47 38.87 -35.44
N CYS A 953 -10.92 37.61 -35.33
CA CYS A 953 -11.48 37.07 -34.10
C CYS A 953 -10.44 36.99 -32.97
N LEU A 954 -9.20 36.57 -33.24
CA LEU A 954 -8.14 36.52 -32.21
C LEU A 954 -7.62 37.91 -31.81
N VAL A 955 -7.59 38.89 -32.73
CA VAL A 955 -7.33 40.29 -32.38
C VAL A 955 -8.49 40.86 -31.55
N GLY A 956 -9.72 40.56 -31.97
CA GLY A 956 -10.94 40.91 -31.24
C GLY A 956 -10.97 40.32 -29.84
N LEU A 957 -10.46 39.10 -29.66
CA LEU A 957 -10.30 38.45 -28.36
C LEU A 957 -9.43 39.27 -27.41
N GLY A 958 -8.25 39.75 -27.87
CA GLY A 958 -7.38 40.59 -27.04
C GLY A 958 -8.04 41.90 -26.59
N VAL A 959 -8.84 42.52 -27.47
CA VAL A 959 -9.61 43.73 -27.13
C VAL A 959 -10.76 43.40 -26.17
N TYR A 960 -11.46 42.29 -26.42
CA TYR A 960 -12.58 41.83 -25.62
C TYR A 960 -12.14 41.45 -24.19
N GLU A 961 -11.08 40.65 -24.04
CA GLU A 961 -10.50 40.21 -22.77
C GLU A 961 -9.94 41.36 -21.93
N SER A 962 -9.41 42.39 -22.59
CA SER A 962 -8.81 43.54 -21.88
C SER A 962 -9.81 44.62 -21.48
N ARG A 963 -10.98 44.72 -22.13
CA ARG A 963 -11.92 45.85 -21.95
C ARG A 963 -13.36 45.46 -21.60
N PHE A 964 -13.80 44.27 -21.98
CA PHE A 964 -15.22 43.88 -21.89
C PHE A 964 -15.44 42.66 -20.99
N ALA A 965 -14.49 41.72 -20.94
CA ALA A 965 -14.58 40.55 -20.09
C ALA A 965 -14.48 40.93 -18.61
N THR A 966 -15.52 40.61 -17.83
CA THR A 966 -15.53 40.83 -16.37
C THR A 966 -14.64 39.84 -15.64
N LYS A 967 -14.59 38.59 -16.13
CA LYS A 967 -13.69 37.53 -15.66
C LYS A 967 -12.97 36.93 -16.87
N PRO A 968 -11.86 37.53 -17.32
CA PRO A 968 -11.20 37.14 -18.57
C PRO A 968 -10.76 35.68 -18.57
N ALA A 969 -11.01 34.96 -19.67
CA ALA A 969 -10.52 33.60 -19.87
C ALA A 969 -8.98 33.57 -19.97
N MET A 970 -8.41 34.57 -20.64
CA MET A 970 -6.97 34.81 -20.72
C MET A 970 -6.59 36.14 -20.03
N PRO A 971 -6.44 36.17 -18.69
CA PRO A 971 -6.18 37.41 -17.95
C PRO A 971 -4.89 38.08 -18.44
N PRO A 972 -4.95 39.30 -19.00
CA PRO A 972 -3.75 39.96 -19.54
C PRO A 972 -2.63 40.16 -18.52
N ARG A 973 -2.97 40.17 -17.22
CA ARG A 973 -2.00 40.27 -16.12
C ARG A 973 -1.06 39.06 -16.01
N LEU A 974 -1.48 37.85 -16.37
CA LEU A 974 -0.63 36.66 -16.28
C LEU A 974 0.48 36.69 -17.35
N PHE A 975 0.17 37.22 -18.54
CA PHE A 975 1.14 37.44 -19.62
C PHE A 975 2.16 38.55 -19.33
N LYS A 976 2.02 39.30 -18.23
CA LYS A 976 3.07 40.23 -17.77
C LYS A 976 4.21 39.51 -17.04
N ASN A 977 3.97 38.31 -16.53
CA ASN A 977 5.00 37.50 -15.91
C ASN A 977 5.79 36.76 -17.00
N ILE A 978 7.08 37.10 -17.15
CA ILE A 978 7.94 36.53 -18.19
C ILE A 978 8.08 35.02 -18.05
N SER A 979 8.12 34.49 -16.83
CA SER A 979 8.27 33.04 -16.59
C SER A 979 7.04 32.27 -17.07
N VAL A 980 5.84 32.81 -16.81
CA VAL A 980 4.57 32.24 -17.27
C VAL A 980 4.49 32.29 -18.79
N THR A 981 4.84 33.43 -19.38
CA THR A 981 4.78 33.63 -20.83
C THR A 981 5.76 32.72 -21.57
N LEU A 982 6.97 32.54 -21.05
CA LEU A 982 7.95 31.62 -21.61
C LEU A 982 7.53 30.16 -21.45
N ALA A 983 6.92 29.79 -20.31
CA ALA A 983 6.37 28.44 -20.13
C ALA A 983 5.29 28.15 -21.19
N PHE A 984 4.30 29.03 -21.34
CA PHE A 984 3.24 28.90 -22.35
C PHE A 984 3.80 28.76 -23.78
N ALA A 985 4.79 29.59 -24.13
CA ALA A 985 5.40 29.57 -25.47
C ALA A 985 6.20 28.29 -25.72
N ILE A 986 6.98 27.82 -24.73
CA ILE A 986 7.75 26.58 -24.83
C ILE A 986 6.81 25.38 -24.92
N GLY A 987 5.78 25.31 -24.07
CA GLY A 987 4.77 24.25 -24.10
C GLY A 987 4.03 24.17 -25.43
N PHE A 988 3.66 25.32 -26.01
CA PHE A 988 3.06 25.38 -27.35
C PHE A 988 4.01 24.84 -28.43
N LEU A 989 5.27 25.28 -28.45
CA LEU A 989 6.23 24.91 -29.49
C LEU A 989 6.64 23.44 -29.42
N ASP A 990 6.79 22.89 -28.21
CA ASP A 990 7.09 21.47 -28.01
C ASP A 990 5.93 20.58 -28.48
N ALA A 991 4.70 20.92 -28.09
CA ALA A 991 3.51 20.19 -28.52
C ALA A 991 3.27 20.28 -30.05
N PHE A 992 3.54 21.45 -30.64
CA PHE A 992 3.54 21.63 -32.09
C PHE A 992 4.51 20.68 -32.79
N ALA A 993 5.77 20.66 -32.34
CA ALA A 993 6.82 19.82 -32.92
C ALA A 993 6.53 18.32 -32.76
N TYR A 994 5.94 17.93 -31.61
CA TYR A 994 5.50 16.56 -31.38
C TYR A 994 4.36 16.18 -32.34
N SER A 995 3.27 16.93 -32.33
CA SER A 995 2.08 16.58 -33.11
C SER A 995 2.33 16.53 -34.62
N VAL A 996 3.11 17.47 -35.17
CA VAL A 996 3.42 17.49 -36.61
C VAL A 996 4.16 16.22 -37.05
N THR A 997 4.97 15.62 -36.17
CA THR A 997 5.76 14.43 -36.48
C THR A 997 5.06 13.11 -36.17
N HIS A 998 3.95 13.14 -35.42
CA HIS A 998 3.22 11.94 -34.94
C HIS A 998 1.88 11.72 -35.63
N THR A 999 1.26 12.77 -36.20
CA THR A 999 -0.07 12.71 -36.82
C THR A 999 -0.22 11.59 -37.87
N TYR A 1000 0.82 11.34 -38.69
CA TYR A 1000 0.82 10.28 -39.71
C TYR A 1000 1.82 9.16 -39.42
N LEU A 1001 2.37 9.08 -38.21
CA LEU A 1001 3.39 8.09 -37.85
C LEU A 1001 2.84 6.66 -37.90
N TYR A 1002 1.64 6.45 -37.36
CA TYR A 1002 0.99 5.14 -37.36
C TYR A 1002 0.76 4.63 -38.79
N ALA A 1003 0.11 5.45 -39.61
CA ALA A 1003 -0.16 5.16 -41.02
C ALA A 1003 1.11 4.88 -41.82
N TRP A 1004 2.18 5.63 -41.57
CA TRP A 1004 3.49 5.38 -42.17
C TRP A 1004 4.12 4.06 -41.71
N ALA A 1005 4.04 3.73 -40.43
CA ALA A 1005 4.62 2.51 -39.90
C ALA A 1005 3.95 1.26 -40.51
N THR A 1006 2.62 1.29 -40.65
CA THR A 1006 1.84 0.22 -41.30
C THR A 1006 2.17 0.10 -42.78
N VAL A 1007 2.26 1.20 -43.52
CA VAL A 1007 2.52 1.16 -44.98
C VAL A 1007 4.00 0.90 -45.28
N VAL A 1008 4.91 1.69 -44.72
CA VAL A 1008 6.33 1.66 -45.11
C VAL A 1008 7.06 0.46 -44.54
N HIS A 1009 6.84 0.15 -43.27
CA HIS A 1009 7.52 -0.94 -42.57
C HIS A 1009 6.69 -2.23 -42.49
N GLY A 1010 5.47 -2.22 -43.04
CA GLY A 1010 4.60 -3.40 -43.06
C GLY A 1010 4.22 -3.89 -41.67
N LEU A 1011 4.25 -3.01 -40.66
CA LEU A 1011 3.94 -3.38 -39.28
C LEU A 1011 2.45 -3.73 -39.15
N ASP A 1012 2.18 -4.80 -38.42
CA ASP A 1012 0.81 -5.15 -38.02
C ASP A 1012 0.23 -4.10 -37.04
N PRO A 1013 -1.09 -4.13 -36.75
CA PRO A 1013 -1.69 -3.14 -35.88
C PRO A 1013 -1.04 -3.06 -34.49
N ARG A 1014 -0.56 -4.18 -33.96
CA ARG A 1014 0.09 -4.26 -32.66
C ARG A 1014 1.44 -3.56 -32.68
N ASP A 1015 2.31 -3.92 -33.61
CA ASP A 1015 3.68 -3.43 -33.70
C ASP A 1015 3.72 -1.94 -34.13
N ALA A 1016 2.77 -1.51 -34.98
CA ALA A 1016 2.58 -0.09 -35.29
C ALA A 1016 2.15 0.72 -34.06
N THR A 1017 1.32 0.15 -33.19
CA THR A 1017 0.93 0.75 -31.90
C THR A 1017 2.12 0.87 -30.96
N PHE A 1018 2.93 -0.20 -30.85
CA PHE A 1018 4.15 -0.20 -30.04
C PHE A 1018 5.12 0.91 -30.46
N LEU A 1019 5.36 1.05 -31.76
CA LEU A 1019 6.22 2.13 -32.27
C LEU A 1019 5.64 3.51 -31.96
N THR A 1020 4.34 3.70 -32.18
CA THR A 1020 3.66 5.00 -32.01
C THR A 1020 3.72 5.49 -30.56
N TYR A 1021 3.56 4.59 -29.59
CA TYR A 1021 3.51 4.95 -28.17
C TYR A 1021 4.84 4.82 -27.42
N THR A 1022 5.90 4.33 -28.07
CA THR A 1022 7.25 4.28 -27.46
C THR A 1022 7.68 5.65 -26.91
N ALA A 1023 7.50 6.73 -27.67
CA ALA A 1023 7.85 8.07 -27.22
C ALA A 1023 7.02 8.52 -26.00
N GLY A 1024 5.74 8.15 -25.94
CA GLY A 1024 4.86 8.48 -24.82
C GLY A 1024 5.24 7.75 -23.52
N CYS A 1025 5.61 6.47 -23.60
CA CYS A 1025 6.08 5.73 -22.42
C CYS A 1025 7.41 6.30 -21.89
N VAL A 1026 8.37 6.60 -22.78
CA VAL A 1026 9.64 7.19 -22.36
C VAL A 1026 9.45 8.61 -21.81
N GLN A 1027 8.46 9.36 -22.30
CA GLN A 1027 8.04 10.63 -21.73
C GLN A 1027 7.60 10.50 -20.28
N VAL A 1028 6.81 9.49 -19.93
CA VAL A 1028 6.39 9.25 -18.53
C VAL A 1028 7.59 8.91 -17.65
N LEU A 1029 8.45 7.98 -18.08
CA LEU A 1029 9.66 7.60 -17.34
C LEU A 1029 10.57 8.79 -17.09
N THR A 1030 10.82 9.59 -18.12
CA THR A 1030 11.71 10.75 -18.01
C THR A 1030 11.04 11.89 -17.25
N GLY A 1031 9.71 12.00 -17.32
CA GLY A 1031 8.93 12.93 -16.50
C GLY A 1031 9.04 12.62 -15.01
N LEU A 1032 8.99 11.33 -14.62
CA LEU A 1032 9.21 10.88 -13.24
C LEU A 1032 10.63 11.20 -12.77
N GLY A 1033 11.64 10.84 -13.57
CA GLY A 1033 13.04 11.15 -13.28
C GLY A 1033 13.27 12.66 -13.15
N THR A 1034 12.70 13.46 -14.06
CA THR A 1034 12.79 14.93 -14.02
C THR A 1034 12.09 15.49 -12.78
N GLY A 1035 10.89 14.99 -12.44
CA GLY A 1035 10.16 15.37 -11.24
C GLY A 1035 10.94 15.07 -9.95
N PHE A 1036 11.56 13.88 -9.87
CA PHE A 1036 12.43 13.49 -8.76
C PHE A 1036 13.71 14.34 -8.68
N LEU A 1037 14.35 14.61 -9.82
CA LEU A 1037 15.51 15.50 -9.87
C LEU A 1037 15.14 16.93 -9.48
N MET A 1038 13.96 17.44 -9.85
CA MET A 1038 13.44 18.72 -9.37
C MET A 1038 13.19 18.70 -7.85
N TYR A 1039 12.63 17.61 -7.33
CA TYR A 1039 12.39 17.41 -5.89
C TYR A 1039 13.69 17.46 -5.08
N ARG A 1040 14.76 16.83 -5.59
CA ARG A 1040 16.08 16.77 -4.93
C ARG A 1040 16.89 18.05 -5.12
N SER A 1041 17.00 18.54 -6.37
CA SER A 1041 17.83 19.72 -6.69
C SER A 1041 17.16 21.05 -6.32
N ARG A 1042 15.83 21.07 -6.17
CA ARG A 1042 15.01 22.27 -6.00
C ARG A 1042 15.16 23.31 -7.12
N ARG A 1043 15.70 22.94 -8.28
CA ARG A 1043 15.96 23.82 -9.43
C ARG A 1043 15.40 23.20 -10.70
N TYR A 1044 14.72 24.00 -11.53
CA TYR A 1044 14.06 23.51 -12.74
C TYR A 1044 14.73 23.97 -14.05
N LYS A 1045 15.41 25.12 -14.06
CA LYS A 1045 15.94 25.73 -15.30
C LYS A 1045 16.88 24.81 -16.07
N TRP A 1046 17.81 24.18 -15.37
CA TRP A 1046 18.82 23.31 -16.00
C TRP A 1046 18.24 22.00 -16.50
N LEU A 1047 17.21 21.48 -15.84
CA LEU A 1047 16.50 20.29 -16.29
C LEU A 1047 15.69 20.59 -17.56
N LEU A 1048 15.06 21.76 -17.64
CA LEU A 1048 14.42 22.23 -18.87
C LEU A 1048 15.43 22.41 -20.01
N LEU A 1049 16.61 22.97 -19.74
CA LEU A 1049 17.67 23.14 -20.74
C LEU A 1049 18.10 21.78 -21.32
N ILE A 1050 18.31 20.79 -20.47
CA ILE A 1050 18.64 19.42 -20.89
C ILE A 1050 17.51 18.86 -21.77
N GLY A 1051 16.25 19.00 -21.33
CA GLY A 1051 15.08 18.55 -22.07
C GLY A 1051 14.97 19.14 -23.47
N VAL A 1052 15.10 20.46 -23.62
CA VAL A 1052 15.00 21.13 -24.93
C VAL A 1052 16.17 20.77 -25.86
N VAL A 1053 17.37 20.54 -25.31
CA VAL A 1053 18.53 20.08 -26.10
C VAL A 1053 18.32 18.67 -26.60
N VAL A 1054 17.84 17.76 -25.75
CA VAL A 1054 17.52 16.38 -26.14
C VAL A 1054 16.42 16.37 -27.21
N ARG A 1055 15.39 17.21 -27.08
CA ARG A 1055 14.34 17.40 -28.11
C ARG A 1055 14.91 17.80 -29.46
N LEU A 1056 15.75 18.83 -29.49
CA LEU A 1056 16.36 19.32 -30.73
C LEU A 1056 17.23 18.26 -31.40
N ILE A 1057 18.08 17.58 -30.61
CA ILE A 1057 18.94 16.49 -31.10
C ILE A 1057 18.09 15.35 -31.66
N GLY A 1058 17.02 14.97 -30.96
CA GLY A 1058 16.09 13.95 -31.43
C GLY A 1058 15.50 14.27 -32.80
N TYR A 1059 15.07 15.52 -33.04
CA TYR A 1059 14.50 15.89 -34.34
C TYR A 1059 15.59 15.94 -35.42
N GLY A 1060 16.80 16.36 -35.05
CA GLY A 1060 17.98 16.31 -35.92
C GLY A 1060 18.29 14.89 -36.38
N PHE A 1061 18.27 13.91 -35.47
CA PHE A 1061 18.50 12.51 -35.84
C PHE A 1061 17.35 11.89 -36.63
N MET A 1062 16.10 12.25 -36.33
CA MET A 1062 14.93 11.81 -37.11
C MET A 1062 15.03 12.19 -38.59
N MET A 1063 15.75 13.26 -38.94
CA MET A 1063 16.00 13.61 -40.35
C MET A 1063 16.78 12.54 -41.13
N ARG A 1064 17.57 11.71 -40.44
CA ARG A 1064 18.45 10.71 -41.05
C ARG A 1064 18.02 9.27 -40.78
N LEU A 1065 17.46 9.02 -39.60
CA LEU A 1065 17.20 7.67 -39.06
C LEU A 1065 15.71 7.27 -39.10
N ARG A 1066 14.82 8.15 -39.55
CA ARG A 1066 13.37 7.89 -39.68
C ARG A 1066 12.93 7.81 -41.15
N GLY A 1067 13.57 6.91 -41.91
CA GLY A 1067 13.32 6.67 -43.33
C GLY A 1067 12.80 5.26 -43.63
N ALA A 1068 12.50 5.00 -44.90
CA ALA A 1068 12.04 3.69 -45.39
C ALA A 1068 13.15 2.63 -45.35
N ASP A 1069 14.40 3.04 -45.54
CA ASP A 1069 15.57 2.15 -45.58
C ASP A 1069 16.19 1.90 -44.20
N ASN A 1070 15.66 2.54 -43.16
CA ASN A 1070 16.18 2.42 -41.81
C ASN A 1070 15.61 1.18 -41.11
N SER A 1071 16.41 0.59 -40.24
CA SER A 1071 15.97 -0.52 -39.41
C SER A 1071 14.94 -0.06 -38.37
N LEU A 1072 14.07 -0.98 -37.95
CA LEU A 1072 13.10 -0.70 -36.89
C LEU A 1072 13.78 -0.27 -35.58
N ALA A 1073 14.96 -0.82 -35.27
CA ALA A 1073 15.75 -0.45 -34.10
C ALA A 1073 16.20 1.02 -34.14
N GLU A 1074 16.65 1.53 -35.29
CA GLU A 1074 17.00 2.94 -35.45
C GLU A 1074 15.78 3.85 -35.24
N ILE A 1075 14.63 3.46 -35.79
CA ILE A 1075 13.39 4.23 -35.69
C ILE A 1075 12.89 4.27 -34.24
N ILE A 1076 12.89 3.12 -33.54
CA ILE A 1076 12.51 3.02 -32.12
C ILE A 1076 13.47 3.86 -31.26
N ALA A 1077 14.78 3.78 -31.50
CA ALA A 1077 15.75 4.58 -30.76
C ALA A 1077 15.45 6.09 -30.87
N MET A 1078 14.98 6.56 -32.02
CA MET A 1078 14.58 7.95 -32.18
C MET A 1078 13.33 8.30 -31.38
N GLN A 1079 12.36 7.38 -31.25
CA GLN A 1079 11.19 7.58 -30.39
C GLN A 1079 11.59 7.66 -28.91
N VAL A 1080 12.58 6.87 -28.48
CA VAL A 1080 13.12 6.93 -27.12
C VAL A 1080 13.74 8.30 -26.84
N VAL A 1081 14.60 8.80 -27.74
CA VAL A 1081 15.22 10.14 -27.59
C VAL A 1081 14.15 11.23 -27.55
N GLN A 1082 13.14 11.15 -28.41
CA GLN A 1082 12.03 12.11 -28.41
C GLN A 1082 11.22 12.07 -27.12
N GLY A 1083 10.89 10.88 -26.63
CA GLY A 1083 10.17 10.71 -25.37
C GLY A 1083 10.95 11.29 -24.19
N ALA A 1084 12.26 11.06 -24.15
CA ALA A 1084 13.11 11.57 -23.08
C ALA A 1084 13.11 13.10 -23.01
N GLY A 1085 13.26 13.76 -24.17
CA GLY A 1085 13.14 15.22 -24.23
C GLY A 1085 11.75 15.72 -23.84
N SER A 1086 10.68 15.07 -24.30
CA SER A 1086 9.27 15.40 -23.96
C SER A 1086 9.03 15.40 -22.46
N GLY A 1087 9.48 14.33 -21.77
CA GLY A 1087 9.24 14.14 -20.34
C GLY A 1087 9.88 15.24 -19.51
N ALA A 1088 11.11 15.62 -19.87
CA ALA A 1088 11.80 16.71 -19.20
C ALA A 1088 11.14 18.07 -19.45
N VAL A 1089 10.80 18.39 -20.70
CA VAL A 1089 10.17 19.68 -21.05
C VAL A 1089 8.78 19.79 -20.41
N GLY A 1090 7.91 18.80 -20.64
CA GLY A 1090 6.52 18.80 -20.19
C GLY A 1090 6.38 18.88 -18.67
N THR A 1091 7.19 18.14 -17.91
CA THR A 1091 7.17 18.22 -16.44
C THR A 1091 7.60 19.60 -15.94
N VAL A 1092 8.64 20.21 -16.54
CA VAL A 1092 9.17 21.48 -16.05
C VAL A 1092 8.25 22.66 -16.39
N VAL A 1093 7.76 22.79 -17.63
CA VAL A 1093 6.98 23.97 -18.04
C VAL A 1093 5.70 24.14 -17.24
N ILE A 1094 5.01 23.03 -16.92
CA ILE A 1094 3.82 23.04 -16.06
C ILE A 1094 4.17 23.57 -14.66
N VAL A 1095 5.26 23.09 -14.06
CA VAL A 1095 5.67 23.55 -12.72
C VAL A 1095 6.06 25.02 -12.75
N VAL A 1096 6.74 25.49 -13.81
CA VAL A 1096 7.13 26.91 -13.97
C VAL A 1096 5.90 27.80 -14.00
N ALA A 1097 4.88 27.46 -14.81
CA ALA A 1097 3.63 28.21 -14.89
C ALA A 1097 2.88 28.28 -13.55
N GLN A 1098 3.09 27.29 -12.67
CA GLN A 1098 2.40 27.15 -11.40
C GLN A 1098 3.09 27.85 -10.22
N VAL A 1099 4.43 27.78 -10.12
CA VAL A 1099 5.13 28.23 -8.89
C VAL A 1099 5.32 29.74 -8.80
N VAL A 1100 5.26 30.44 -9.94
CA VAL A 1100 5.49 31.90 -10.04
C VAL A 1100 4.21 32.75 -9.90
N VAL A 1101 3.05 32.10 -9.70
CA VAL A 1101 1.76 32.78 -9.55
C VAL A 1101 1.21 32.64 -8.11
N PRO A 1102 0.41 33.61 -7.63
CA PRO A 1102 -0.30 33.49 -6.36
C PRO A 1102 -1.24 32.28 -6.33
N ARG A 1103 -1.57 31.76 -5.13
CA ARG A 1103 -2.44 30.58 -4.99
C ARG A 1103 -3.79 30.76 -5.69
N ALA A 1104 -4.38 31.95 -5.62
CA ALA A 1104 -5.66 32.27 -6.27
C ALA A 1104 -5.64 32.10 -7.81
N ASP A 1105 -4.45 32.16 -8.42
CA ASP A 1105 -4.27 32.11 -9.87
C ASP A 1105 -3.71 30.76 -10.36
N LEU A 1106 -3.38 29.84 -9.44
CA LEU A 1106 -2.70 28.58 -9.76
C LEU A 1106 -3.48 27.73 -10.76
N ALA A 1107 -4.78 27.54 -10.49
CA ALA A 1107 -5.67 26.76 -11.36
C ALA A 1107 -5.82 27.41 -12.75
N HIS A 1108 -5.96 28.73 -12.78
CA HIS A 1108 -6.11 29.50 -14.02
C HIS A 1108 -4.83 29.47 -14.87
N SER A 1109 -3.65 29.60 -14.25
CA SER A 1109 -2.35 29.50 -14.93
C SER A 1109 -2.12 28.10 -15.50
N THR A 1110 -2.47 27.05 -14.74
CA THR A 1110 -2.38 25.65 -15.19
C THR A 1110 -3.29 25.39 -16.38
N ALA A 1111 -4.53 25.87 -16.33
CA ALA A 1111 -5.48 25.74 -17.43
C ALA A 1111 -4.99 26.43 -18.71
N LEU A 1112 -4.35 27.59 -18.59
CA LEU A 1112 -3.76 28.31 -19.72
C LEU A 1112 -2.53 27.62 -20.31
N GLU A 1113 -1.66 27.03 -19.48
CA GLU A 1113 -0.54 26.22 -19.97
C GLU A 1113 -1.04 25.05 -20.83
N LEU A 1114 -2.03 24.32 -20.32
CA LEU A 1114 -2.63 23.19 -21.05
C LEU A 1114 -3.36 23.64 -22.32
N LEU A 1115 -4.03 24.79 -22.28
CA LEU A 1115 -4.62 25.39 -23.47
C LEU A 1115 -3.55 25.65 -24.53
N CYS A 1116 -2.39 26.21 -24.15
CA CYS A 1116 -1.28 26.46 -25.07
C CYS A 1116 -0.70 25.17 -25.65
N ILE A 1117 -0.51 24.14 -24.82
CA ILE A 1117 -0.05 22.81 -25.26
C ILE A 1117 -1.02 22.21 -26.31
N TYR A 1118 -2.33 22.26 -26.06
CA TYR A 1118 -3.32 21.68 -26.99
C TYR A 1118 -3.48 22.50 -28.28
N LEU A 1119 -3.36 23.82 -28.21
CA LEU A 1119 -3.29 24.66 -29.41
C LEU A 1119 -2.03 24.38 -30.22
N GLY A 1120 -0.90 24.10 -29.56
CA GLY A 1120 0.32 23.62 -30.19
C GLY A 1120 0.08 22.31 -30.95
N ASN A 1121 -0.50 21.31 -30.28
CA ASN A 1121 -0.88 20.03 -30.89
C ASN A 1121 -1.78 20.22 -32.12
N SER A 1122 -2.81 21.07 -32.00
CA SER A 1122 -3.73 21.36 -33.10
C SER A 1122 -3.04 22.00 -34.30
N THR A 1123 -2.18 22.98 -34.04
CA THR A 1123 -1.39 23.64 -35.08
C THR A 1123 -0.44 22.65 -35.76
N GLY A 1124 0.18 21.75 -34.99
CA GLY A 1124 1.04 20.69 -35.52
C GLY A 1124 0.28 19.71 -36.42
N SER A 1125 -0.90 19.24 -36.00
CA SER A 1125 -1.75 18.34 -36.81
C SER A 1125 -2.26 19.01 -38.08
N ALA A 1126 -2.62 20.29 -38.01
CA ALA A 1126 -3.08 21.06 -39.18
C ALA A 1126 -1.97 21.19 -40.22
N ILE A 1127 -0.75 21.52 -39.78
CA ILE A 1127 0.43 21.60 -40.67
C ILE A 1127 0.80 20.21 -41.21
N ALA A 1128 0.72 19.14 -40.41
CA ALA A 1128 0.93 17.79 -40.90
C ALA A 1128 -0.09 17.41 -41.98
N GLY A 1129 -1.38 17.64 -41.74
CA GLY A 1129 -2.45 17.39 -42.72
C GLY A 1129 -2.23 18.20 -44.00
N THR A 1130 -1.77 19.43 -43.88
CA THR A 1130 -1.41 20.29 -45.02
C THR A 1130 -0.26 19.73 -45.84
N ILE A 1131 0.83 19.32 -45.18
CA ILE A 1131 2.01 18.73 -45.83
C ILE A 1131 1.60 17.45 -46.57
N TYR A 1132 0.79 16.60 -45.91
CA TYR A 1132 0.28 15.36 -46.50
C TYR A 1132 -0.59 15.66 -47.73
N THR A 1133 -1.63 16.47 -47.57
CA THR A 1133 -2.61 16.75 -48.63
C THR A 1133 -2.00 17.49 -49.82
N SER A 1134 -1.06 18.41 -49.58
CA SER A 1134 -0.46 19.24 -50.63
C SER A 1134 0.68 18.56 -51.38
N LEU A 1135 1.46 17.69 -50.72
CA LEU A 1135 2.71 17.17 -51.28
C LEU A 1135 2.65 15.67 -51.62
N PHE A 1136 1.82 14.86 -50.95
CA PHE A 1136 1.94 13.41 -51.03
C PHE A 1136 1.65 12.84 -52.42
N LYS A 1137 0.56 13.26 -53.09
CA LYS A 1137 0.29 12.87 -54.48
C LYS A 1137 1.42 13.27 -55.43
N GLY A 1138 2.06 14.42 -55.19
CA GLY A 1138 3.22 14.88 -55.95
C GLY A 1138 4.45 13.99 -55.76
N ARG A 1139 4.74 13.57 -54.52
CA ARG A 1139 5.84 12.64 -54.23
C ARG A 1139 5.55 11.24 -54.73
N LEU A 1140 4.31 10.76 -54.68
CA LEU A 1140 3.90 9.49 -55.28
C LEU A 1140 4.16 9.50 -56.80
N ARG A 1141 3.79 10.56 -57.52
CA ARG A 1141 4.13 10.71 -58.96
C ARG A 1141 5.62 10.77 -59.22
N PHE A 1142 6.38 11.42 -58.34
CA PHE A 1142 7.83 11.52 -58.47
C PHE A 1142 8.51 10.14 -58.40
N TRP A 1143 8.10 9.29 -57.44
CA TRP A 1143 8.72 7.98 -57.23
C TRP A 1143 8.15 6.87 -58.11
N LEU A 1144 6.84 6.87 -58.39
CA LEU A 1144 6.20 5.87 -59.24
C LEU A 1144 6.38 6.15 -60.74
N GLY A 1145 6.71 7.40 -61.09
CA GLY A 1145 6.86 7.87 -62.46
C GLY A 1145 5.65 8.69 -62.93
N PRO A 1146 5.86 9.64 -63.87
CA PRO A 1146 4.83 10.61 -64.28
C PRO A 1146 3.63 9.98 -64.98
N ASP A 1147 3.79 8.79 -65.58
CA ASP A 1147 2.75 8.08 -66.34
C ASP A 1147 1.90 7.11 -65.48
N THR A 1148 2.08 7.14 -64.15
CA THR A 1148 1.34 6.26 -63.23
C THR A 1148 -0.15 6.57 -63.22
N ASP A 1149 -0.98 5.52 -63.30
CA ASP A 1149 -2.45 5.62 -63.24
C ASP A 1149 -2.92 6.45 -62.03
N PRO A 1150 -3.68 7.54 -62.23
CA PRO A 1150 -4.29 8.30 -61.15
C PRO A 1150 -5.08 7.46 -60.14
N ALA A 1151 -5.69 6.35 -60.57
CA ALA A 1151 -6.40 5.45 -59.66
C ALA A 1151 -5.46 4.74 -58.68
N ALA A 1152 -4.25 4.36 -59.11
CA ALA A 1152 -3.23 3.76 -58.24
C ALA A 1152 -2.62 4.78 -57.26
N ILE A 1153 -2.51 6.05 -57.67
CA ILE A 1153 -2.07 7.13 -56.77
C ILE A 1153 -3.13 7.40 -55.69
N ASN A 1154 -4.40 7.44 -56.08
CA ASN A 1154 -5.50 7.69 -55.15
C ASN A 1154 -5.67 6.53 -54.17
N SER A 1155 -5.55 5.26 -54.61
CA SER A 1155 -5.70 4.11 -53.70
C SER A 1155 -4.67 4.10 -52.55
N VAL A 1156 -3.43 4.52 -52.80
CA VAL A 1156 -2.37 4.66 -51.78
C VAL A 1156 -2.54 5.92 -50.94
N TYR A 1157 -3.08 6.99 -51.53
CA TYR A 1157 -3.30 8.26 -50.84
C TYR A 1157 -4.53 8.23 -49.91
N ASP A 1158 -5.56 7.45 -50.25
CA ASP A 1158 -6.85 7.44 -49.55
C ASP A 1158 -6.91 6.39 -48.43
N SER A 1159 -6.08 5.33 -48.47
CA SER A 1159 -6.21 4.17 -47.58
C SER A 1159 -4.86 3.52 -47.23
N ILE A 1160 -4.74 3.03 -45.99
CA ILE A 1160 -3.59 2.21 -45.51
C ILE A 1160 -3.88 0.71 -45.52
N THR A 1161 -5.12 0.30 -45.74
CA THR A 1161 -5.58 -1.10 -45.73
C THR A 1161 -6.14 -1.57 -47.07
N ALA A 1162 -6.12 -0.72 -48.12
CA ALA A 1162 -6.70 -1.07 -49.41
C ALA A 1162 -6.02 -2.29 -50.06
N VAL A 1163 -6.85 -3.14 -50.69
CA VAL A 1163 -6.50 -4.39 -51.40
C VAL A 1163 -5.49 -4.19 -52.55
N VAL A 1164 -5.21 -2.95 -52.95
CA VAL A 1164 -4.38 -2.59 -54.12
C VAL A 1164 -3.01 -2.02 -53.72
N LEU A 1165 -2.62 -2.11 -52.44
CA LEU A 1165 -1.25 -1.79 -52.05
C LEU A 1165 -0.28 -2.72 -52.80
N PRO A 1166 0.76 -2.19 -53.49
CA PRO A 1166 1.71 -3.04 -54.19
C PRO A 1166 2.38 -4.03 -53.23
N GLU A 1167 2.59 -5.27 -53.68
CA GLU A 1167 3.17 -6.33 -52.86
C GLU A 1167 4.54 -5.91 -52.30
N THR A 1168 4.80 -6.28 -51.05
CA THR A 1168 6.07 -6.01 -50.36
C THR A 1168 7.24 -6.59 -51.15
N GLY A 1169 8.28 -5.77 -51.35
CA GLY A 1169 9.47 -6.14 -52.13
C GLY A 1169 9.40 -5.77 -53.62
N THR A 1170 8.26 -5.29 -54.13
CA THR A 1170 8.17 -4.76 -55.50
C THR A 1170 8.78 -3.37 -55.64
N ALA A 1171 9.24 -3.01 -56.85
CA ALA A 1171 9.77 -1.67 -57.14
C ALA A 1171 8.70 -0.58 -56.90
N GLN A 1172 7.43 -0.87 -57.22
CA GLN A 1172 6.31 0.02 -56.95
C GLN A 1172 6.09 0.21 -55.45
N ARG A 1173 6.21 -0.84 -54.63
CA ARG A 1173 6.12 -0.70 -53.17
C ARG A 1173 7.26 0.14 -52.61
N ASN A 1174 8.50 -0.06 -53.06
CA ASN A 1174 9.64 0.74 -52.62
C ASN A 1174 9.46 2.23 -52.98
N ALA A 1175 8.93 2.52 -54.17
CA ALA A 1175 8.58 3.88 -54.58
C ALA A 1175 7.53 4.52 -53.66
N VAL A 1176 6.47 3.79 -53.29
CA VAL A 1176 5.47 4.24 -52.30
C VAL A 1176 6.12 4.49 -50.93
N ASN A 1177 6.98 3.58 -50.49
CA ASN A 1177 7.68 3.67 -49.21
C ASN A 1177 8.53 4.95 -49.11
N HIS A 1178 9.32 5.26 -50.15
CA HIS A 1178 10.11 6.50 -50.21
C HIS A 1178 9.22 7.75 -50.29
N ALA A 1179 8.14 7.72 -51.06
CA ALA A 1179 7.20 8.83 -51.15
C ALA A 1179 6.58 9.18 -49.78
N TYR A 1180 6.22 8.17 -48.99
CA TYR A 1180 5.68 8.37 -47.65
C TYR A 1180 6.76 8.88 -46.69
N SER A 1181 7.98 8.32 -46.73
CA SER A 1181 9.10 8.80 -45.91
C SER A 1181 9.52 10.24 -46.20
N ASP A 1182 9.39 10.70 -47.45
CA ASP A 1182 9.59 12.12 -47.78
C ASP A 1182 8.60 13.04 -47.05
N ILE A 1183 7.34 12.62 -46.93
CA ILE A 1183 6.31 13.38 -46.22
C ILE A 1183 6.64 13.50 -44.73
N LEU A 1184 7.05 12.41 -44.06
CA LEU A 1184 7.47 12.51 -42.67
C LEU A 1184 8.76 13.32 -42.51
N ARG A 1185 9.66 13.28 -43.49
CA ARG A 1185 10.86 14.12 -43.49
C ARG A 1185 10.49 15.60 -43.53
N PHE A 1186 9.55 16.02 -44.38
CA PHE A 1186 9.07 17.41 -44.40
C PHE A 1186 8.42 17.82 -43.08
N MET A 1187 7.65 16.92 -42.46
CA MET A 1187 7.10 17.15 -41.11
C MET A 1187 8.20 17.28 -40.05
N THR A 1188 9.26 16.46 -40.11
CA THR A 1188 10.42 16.56 -39.21
C THR A 1188 11.13 17.91 -39.35
N ILE A 1189 11.25 18.46 -40.57
CA ILE A 1189 11.87 19.78 -40.78
C ILE A 1189 11.06 20.86 -40.03
N ALA A 1190 9.73 20.84 -40.13
CA ALA A 1190 8.88 21.78 -39.42
C ALA A 1190 9.06 21.68 -37.89
N ALA A 1191 9.13 20.46 -37.36
CA ALA A 1191 9.39 20.22 -35.93
C ALA A 1191 10.79 20.67 -35.49
N LEU A 1192 11.81 20.45 -36.31
CA LEU A 1192 13.19 20.85 -36.03
C LEU A 1192 13.30 22.38 -35.92
N VAL A 1193 12.66 23.11 -36.83
CA VAL A 1193 12.64 24.58 -36.80
C VAL A 1193 11.91 25.09 -35.56
N ALA A 1194 10.76 24.49 -35.21
CA ALA A 1194 10.01 24.90 -34.03
C ALA A 1194 10.77 24.63 -32.71
N SER A 1195 11.44 23.47 -32.60
CA SER A 1195 12.19 23.08 -31.39
C SER A 1195 13.51 23.85 -31.18
N ALA A 1196 14.03 24.52 -32.22
CA ALA A 1196 15.19 25.41 -32.08
C ALA A 1196 14.87 26.67 -31.26
N VAL A 1197 13.62 27.14 -31.27
CA VAL A 1197 13.21 28.38 -30.59
C VAL A 1197 13.21 28.23 -29.05
N PRO A 1198 12.66 27.15 -28.45
CA PRO A 1198 12.78 26.87 -27.01
C PRO A 1198 14.22 26.89 -26.47
N MET A 1199 15.21 26.43 -27.25
CA MET A 1199 16.62 26.44 -26.84
C MET A 1199 17.09 27.85 -26.45
N VAL A 1200 16.60 28.87 -27.16
CA VAL A 1200 16.91 30.28 -26.87
C VAL A 1200 16.05 30.80 -25.72
N MET A 1201 14.75 30.45 -25.69
CA MET A 1201 13.80 30.91 -24.67
C MET A 1201 14.19 30.53 -23.24
N VAL A 1202 14.73 29.32 -23.03
CA VAL A 1202 15.11 28.83 -21.69
C VAL A 1202 16.16 29.72 -21.01
N TRP A 1203 17.02 30.40 -21.77
CA TRP A 1203 18.03 31.30 -21.22
C TRP A 1203 17.42 32.50 -20.49
N PHE A 1204 16.27 32.97 -20.94
CA PHE A 1204 15.52 34.10 -20.36
C PHE A 1204 14.69 33.70 -19.14
N LEU A 1205 14.58 32.41 -18.83
CA LEU A 1205 13.86 31.92 -17.67
C LEU A 1205 14.67 32.13 -16.38
N PRO A 1206 14.09 32.65 -15.28
CA PRO A 1206 14.80 32.77 -14.01
C PRO A 1206 15.07 31.40 -13.39
N ASN A 1207 16.22 31.23 -12.73
CA ASN A 1207 16.55 30.00 -12.03
C ASN A 1207 16.02 30.03 -10.58
N LEU A 1208 14.70 29.94 -10.40
CA LEU A 1208 14.09 30.02 -9.06
C LEU A 1208 14.31 28.72 -8.28
N GLN A 1209 14.34 28.84 -6.94
CA GLN A 1209 14.43 27.69 -6.03
C GLN A 1209 13.03 27.28 -5.57
N LEU A 1210 12.69 26.00 -5.71
CA LEU A 1210 11.42 25.44 -5.25
C LEU A 1210 11.40 25.34 -3.71
N SER A 1211 10.28 25.72 -3.09
CA SER A 1211 10.10 25.73 -1.63
C SER A 1211 9.16 24.61 -1.16
N ASP A 1212 9.25 24.23 0.13
CA ASP A 1212 8.30 23.29 0.75
C ASP A 1212 6.89 23.88 0.95
N LYS A 1213 6.68 25.17 0.64
CA LYS A 1213 5.38 25.85 0.66
C LYS A 1213 4.59 25.62 -0.64
N HIS A 1214 3.28 25.92 -0.63
CA HIS A 1214 2.40 25.67 -1.78
C HIS A 1214 2.74 26.47 -3.05
N ASN A 1215 3.23 27.72 -2.97
CA ASN A 1215 3.67 28.54 -4.12
C ASN A 1215 4.74 29.53 -3.65
N LEU A 1216 5.58 30.05 -4.56
CA LEU A 1216 6.64 31.01 -4.22
C LEU A 1216 6.12 32.44 -4.02
N ALA A 1217 5.05 32.82 -4.71
CA ALA A 1217 4.48 34.19 -4.73
C ALA A 1217 3.72 34.61 -3.45
N GLY A 1218 3.84 33.86 -2.34
CA GLY A 1218 3.10 34.11 -1.08
C GLY A 1218 3.96 34.16 0.18
N SER A 1219 5.29 34.24 0.08
CA SER A 1219 6.17 34.43 1.24
C SER A 1219 6.49 35.92 1.42
N PRO A 1220 6.49 36.48 2.65
CA PRO A 1220 7.09 37.78 2.89
C PRO A 1220 8.58 37.66 2.54
N GLY A 1221 8.98 38.27 1.42
CA GLY A 1221 10.30 38.15 0.81
C GLY A 1221 10.32 37.54 -0.61
N GLY A 1222 9.19 37.14 -1.18
CA GLY A 1222 9.11 36.52 -2.50
C GLY A 1222 8.43 37.40 -3.56
N VAL A 1223 9.26 38.04 -4.39
CA VAL A 1223 8.93 38.82 -5.61
C VAL A 1223 8.41 40.24 -5.35
N ASP A 1224 9.28 41.11 -4.87
CA ASP A 1224 9.13 42.55 -5.11
C ASP A 1224 9.67 42.90 -6.51
N SER A 1225 8.77 43.37 -7.34
CA SER A 1225 9.07 44.02 -8.61
C SER A 1225 9.59 45.45 -8.36
N GLY A 1226 10.90 45.64 -8.42
CA GLY A 1226 11.56 46.89 -8.83
C GLY A 1226 11.90 47.93 -7.74
N GLY A 1227 13.18 48.33 -7.69
CA GLY A 1227 13.67 49.56 -7.05
C GLY A 1227 14.86 49.35 -6.09
N PRO A 1228 15.95 50.15 -6.18
CA PRO A 1228 17.20 49.86 -5.48
C PRO A 1228 17.15 50.43 -4.06
N ASP A 1229 17.33 49.59 -3.03
CA ASP A 1229 17.82 50.15 -1.77
C ASP A 1229 18.76 49.22 -1.01
N ARG A 1230 19.80 49.88 -0.50
CA ARG A 1230 20.96 49.32 0.16
C ARG A 1230 20.56 48.84 1.55
N ARG A 1231 20.87 47.58 1.87
CA ARG A 1231 21.40 47.21 3.19
C ARG A 1231 22.26 45.96 3.06
N ARG A 1232 23.55 46.19 3.33
CA ARG A 1232 24.60 45.19 3.46
C ARG A 1232 24.24 44.25 4.60
N ASP A 1233 24.31 42.96 4.36
CA ASP A 1233 24.65 42.01 5.42
C ASP A 1233 25.92 41.28 5.01
N THR A 1234 26.93 41.45 5.86
CA THR A 1234 28.33 41.12 5.63
C THR A 1234 28.63 39.77 6.27
N SER A 1235 28.61 38.69 5.50
CA SER A 1235 29.20 37.41 5.96
C SER A 1235 29.68 36.45 4.88
N ASP A 1236 29.49 36.73 3.58
CA ASP A 1236 29.86 35.79 2.49
C ASP A 1236 31.10 36.19 1.66
N GLU A 1237 31.86 37.20 2.10
CA GLU A 1237 33.02 37.71 1.35
C GLU A 1237 34.27 36.82 1.36
N THR A 1238 34.28 35.68 2.06
CA THR A 1238 35.47 34.82 2.17
C THR A 1238 35.46 33.56 1.29
N ARG A 1239 34.39 33.29 0.52
CA ARG A 1239 34.35 32.15 -0.43
C ARG A 1239 34.51 32.54 -1.91
N LEU A 1240 34.23 33.78 -2.29
CA LEU A 1240 34.30 34.26 -3.68
C LEU A 1240 35.69 34.72 -4.16
N GLN A 1241 36.67 34.86 -3.27
CA GLN A 1241 38.07 35.15 -3.65
C GLN A 1241 38.93 33.91 -3.94
N LYS A 1242 38.49 32.69 -3.59
CA LYS A 1242 39.23 31.44 -3.89
C LYS A 1242 38.93 30.82 -5.26
N TRP A 1243 37.89 31.28 -5.97
CA TRP A 1243 37.47 30.73 -7.26
C TRP A 1243 37.96 31.51 -8.51
N ARG A 1244 38.54 32.70 -8.34
CA ARG A 1244 39.07 33.52 -9.46
C ARG A 1244 40.53 33.27 -9.84
N ARG A 1245 41.19 32.23 -9.27
CA ARG A 1245 42.63 31.95 -9.50
C ARG A 1245 42.95 30.63 -10.22
N ARG A 1246 41.95 29.87 -10.67
CA ARG A 1246 42.17 28.66 -11.47
C ARG A 1246 41.17 28.62 -12.61
N ILE A 1247 41.59 29.10 -13.77
CA ILE A 1247 41.25 28.73 -15.17
C ILE A 1247 41.74 29.90 -16.04
N ARG A 1248 43.02 29.83 -16.41
CA ARG A 1248 43.54 30.30 -17.70
C ARG A 1248 43.87 29.01 -18.46
N TRP A 1249 43.48 28.99 -19.73
CA TRP A 1249 43.62 27.99 -20.80
C TRP A 1249 42.25 27.51 -21.29
#